data_AF-A0A933Q071-F1
#
_entry.id   AF-A0A933Q071-F1
#
_cell.length_a   1.000
_cell.length_b   1.000
_cell.length_c   1.000
_cell.angle_alpha   90.00
_cell.angle_beta   90.00
_cell.angle_gamma   90.00
#
_symmetry.space_group_name_H-M   'P 1'
#
loop_
_entity.id
_entity.type
_entity.pdbx_description
1 polymer ?
#
loop_
_entity_poly.entity_id
_entity_poly.type
_entity_poly.pdbx_seq_one_letter_code
_entity_poly.pdbx_strand_id
1 'polypeptide(L)'
;MSYLGRQINDVTLELSLRPFTDTTEAGIRAKAREICMQWYPLTKHADRVSLMLWTSDGSEILDYKGNLDEVFEWSYTIGVANPRVEVLPDSDPNKKCIHHTTYTYIDNPPKHTYRWYKRFLEIIREVCGEVSGKPVRLVATFDPGPEFAKSKFKYEKHPEICLGGTMGKASFVVCYSTLHADKGAYAGYPDGIPEGTLFGEFLGRQSKYFLKDMGFDSLWLSNGFGFGMETWGMYGAVFNGKEFSPAKANDVKKISLDFWTSFRKECPDIPLRTRGTNQTTGRDLASDGVPLREIYRGGFNLEPPPNSPWAALNGDFGLELAGWMSHIAEIPGTTYPYRFYTHDLWFLNSPWIDRYGREPHDIFLPLSIARIDGAGKMSLPTDINFLSIDGTHGETPDLVPNEVIPHVLNCIGTSPDAPGLCTWLYPFDEYHDMAYNGTRIGEVFFGDWFIRTAIGNGFPMNTVISTKNYRTAVKSNPKLFSGTILVTPVPSDAGIAGELLAHLAAGGRLMLYGPTEHADKRILAALNLMNDEPVSGELTAEYDIPPDILTEKKFPKKVRHNELSSGGGIHTVLSDKKDKATTVTAQAVSTKGKKRVIALSRKAPAWNGGILTWVRGSNSFTLPEFKGAHLPEMLDQNEYFYPELLMRTMLASFGVRTAVVKRENAQKNPVLVVSRHRNAFYFGGYSPDVTVSQLFRLPEGAPILNGLTTRIINGQSSYHMSTAWRRECRVLIDQKTDSDVSCNEQCSGMVGVTRRVRLRGMKNATIRFFAEPGTEDRVSFLKNPRDPFLKGDFVKPRREQTGNGVCLTIDDVSDDLLISW
;
A
#
# COMPACT_ATOMS: atom_id res chain seq x y z
N MET A 1 20.67 -10.67 22.08
CA MET A 1 19.35 -10.02 22.07
C MET A 1 18.63 -10.49 20.82
N SER A 2 17.52 -11.21 20.95
CA SER A 2 16.62 -11.39 19.81
C SER A 2 16.03 -10.01 19.50
N TYR A 3 16.51 -9.35 18.46
CA TYR A 3 16.01 -8.03 18.04
C TYR A 3 14.58 -8.09 17.48
N LEU A 4 14.03 -9.29 17.32
CA LEU A 4 12.67 -9.49 16.88
C LEU A 4 11.79 -9.75 18.10
N GLY A 5 11.00 -8.72 18.47
CA GLY A 5 9.86 -8.88 19.37
C GLY A 5 8.67 -9.59 18.70
N ARG A 6 8.82 -10.05 17.45
CA ARG A 6 7.77 -10.65 16.62
C ARG A 6 8.34 -11.73 15.69
N GLN A 7 7.62 -12.84 15.56
CA GLN A 7 7.95 -13.96 14.68
C GLN A 7 7.28 -13.79 13.32
N ILE A 8 7.99 -14.14 12.24
CA ILE A 8 7.48 -14.14 10.85
C ILE A 8 6.81 -15.50 10.64
N ASN A 9 5.60 -15.55 10.07
CA ASN A 9 4.93 -16.83 9.83
C ASN A 9 5.56 -17.55 8.63
N ASP A 10 5.78 -16.81 7.54
CA ASP A 10 6.32 -17.37 6.31
C ASP A 10 7.21 -16.37 5.57
N VAL A 11 8.31 -16.89 5.02
CA VAL A 11 9.11 -16.16 4.01
C VAL A 11 8.96 -16.90 2.70
N THR A 12 8.37 -16.24 1.72
CA THR A 12 8.20 -16.77 0.36
C THR A 12 9.32 -16.24 -0.53
N LEU A 13 10.13 -17.15 -1.07
CA LEU A 13 11.12 -16.86 -2.10
C LEU A 13 10.51 -17.24 -3.45
N GLU A 14 10.28 -16.25 -4.32
CA GLU A 14 9.77 -16.50 -5.65
C GLU A 14 10.93 -16.70 -6.63
N LEU A 15 10.94 -17.80 -7.38
CA LEU A 15 12.05 -18.13 -8.28
C LEU A 15 11.60 -18.83 -9.56
N SER A 16 12.40 -18.71 -10.62
CA SER A 16 12.23 -19.47 -11.86
C SER A 16 13.09 -20.75 -11.89
N LEU A 17 13.02 -21.50 -13.00
CA LEU A 17 13.95 -22.61 -13.27
C LEU A 17 15.30 -22.15 -13.83
N ARG A 18 15.44 -20.88 -14.24
CA ARG A 18 16.63 -20.36 -14.93
C ARG A 18 17.94 -20.52 -14.18
N PRO A 19 18.00 -20.40 -12.82
CA PRO A 19 19.24 -20.61 -12.07
C PRO A 19 19.81 -22.03 -12.16
N PHE A 20 18.99 -23.02 -12.53
CA PHE A 20 19.33 -24.44 -12.51
C PHE A 20 19.82 -24.93 -13.87
N THR A 21 20.92 -24.35 -14.37
CA THR A 21 21.51 -24.70 -15.67
C THR A 21 22.07 -26.13 -15.72
N ASP A 22 22.63 -26.62 -14.61
CA ASP A 22 22.95 -28.04 -14.42
C ASP A 22 21.70 -28.79 -13.93
N THR A 23 21.07 -29.52 -14.85
CA THR A 23 19.81 -30.24 -14.62
C THR A 23 19.98 -31.59 -13.92
N THR A 24 21.21 -31.98 -13.57
CA THR A 24 21.48 -33.17 -12.77
C THR A 24 21.04 -32.97 -11.32
N GLU A 25 20.77 -34.07 -10.60
CA GLU A 25 20.40 -33.98 -9.18
C GLU A 25 21.49 -33.28 -8.34
N ALA A 26 22.77 -33.51 -8.64
CA ALA A 26 23.88 -32.85 -7.95
C ALA A 26 23.88 -31.33 -8.21
N GLY A 27 23.68 -30.91 -9.45
CA GLY A 27 23.57 -29.50 -9.84
C GLY A 27 22.40 -28.79 -9.17
N ILE A 28 21.22 -29.42 -9.19
CA ILE A 28 20.01 -28.91 -8.53
C ILE A 28 20.25 -28.74 -7.03
N ARG A 29 20.81 -29.76 -6.35
CA ARG A 29 21.11 -29.71 -4.92
C ARG A 29 22.09 -28.60 -4.58
N ALA A 30 23.16 -28.43 -5.38
CA ALA A 30 24.16 -27.41 -5.16
C ALA A 30 23.56 -25.99 -5.26
N LYS A 31 22.83 -25.72 -6.35
CA LYS A 31 22.19 -24.41 -6.56
C LYS A 31 21.10 -24.11 -5.54
N ALA A 32 20.27 -25.10 -5.18
CA ALA A 32 19.25 -24.95 -4.15
C ALA A 32 19.88 -24.61 -2.78
N ARG A 33 21.01 -25.26 -2.44
CA ARG A 33 21.73 -24.98 -1.19
C ARG A 33 22.30 -23.57 -1.17
N GLU A 34 22.89 -23.12 -2.28
CA GLU A 34 23.38 -21.75 -2.44
C GLU A 34 22.28 -20.72 -2.19
N ILE A 35 21.16 -20.82 -2.94
CA ILE A 35 20.01 -19.92 -2.80
C ILE A 35 19.46 -19.91 -1.37
N CYS A 36 19.26 -21.09 -0.77
CA CYS A 36 18.70 -21.18 0.57
C CYS A 36 19.67 -20.67 1.66
N MET A 37 20.99 -20.72 1.43
CA MET A 37 21.99 -20.10 2.31
C MET A 37 22.01 -18.58 2.20
N GLN A 38 21.85 -18.02 0.99
CA GLN A 38 21.79 -16.57 0.76
C GLN A 38 20.68 -15.89 1.58
N TRP A 39 19.53 -16.54 1.67
CA TRP A 39 18.33 -16.02 2.36
C TRP A 39 18.19 -16.49 3.81
N TYR A 40 19.05 -17.40 4.27
CA TYR A 40 19.06 -17.92 5.64
C TYR A 40 19.05 -16.83 6.75
N PRO A 41 19.78 -15.70 6.61
CA PRO A 41 19.73 -14.63 7.61
C PRO A 41 18.32 -14.10 7.89
N LEU A 42 17.40 -14.19 6.93
CA LEU A 42 15.99 -13.86 7.10
C LEU A 42 15.15 -15.08 7.49
N THR A 43 15.26 -16.20 6.75
CA THR A 43 14.36 -17.35 6.91
C THR A 43 14.50 -18.05 8.26
N LYS A 44 15.64 -17.94 8.94
CA LYS A 44 15.82 -18.45 10.31
C LYS A 44 14.81 -17.87 11.32
N HIS A 45 14.28 -16.67 11.03
CA HIS A 45 13.30 -15.96 11.83
C HIS A 45 11.84 -16.30 11.48
N ALA A 46 11.61 -17.14 10.47
CA ALA A 46 10.30 -17.57 10.04
C ALA A 46 9.90 -18.93 10.63
N ASP A 47 8.61 -19.20 10.74
CA ASP A 47 8.06 -20.51 11.09
C ASP A 47 8.11 -21.49 9.93
N ARG A 48 8.01 -20.97 8.71
CA ARG A 48 8.01 -21.73 7.46
C ARG A 48 8.75 -20.97 6.37
N VAL A 49 9.27 -21.70 5.39
CA VAL A 49 9.79 -21.15 4.14
C VAL A 49 8.89 -21.64 3.00
N SER A 50 8.45 -20.73 2.14
CA SER A 50 7.75 -21.10 0.90
C SER A 50 8.64 -20.83 -0.30
N LEU A 51 8.64 -21.77 -1.25
CA LEU A 51 9.22 -21.59 -2.57
C LEU A 51 8.06 -21.44 -3.55
N MET A 52 7.97 -20.29 -4.22
CA MET A 52 6.96 -20.04 -5.25
C MET A 52 7.60 -20.08 -6.62
N LEU A 53 7.11 -20.96 -7.47
CA LEU A 53 7.81 -21.34 -8.69
C LEU A 53 7.16 -20.67 -9.89
N TRP A 54 7.85 -19.69 -10.46
CA TRP A 54 7.56 -19.11 -11.77
C TRP A 54 8.11 -19.99 -12.89
N THR A 55 7.77 -21.28 -12.84
CA THR A 55 8.20 -22.28 -13.81
C THR A 55 7.59 -22.02 -15.19
N SER A 56 6.38 -21.47 -15.24
CA SER A 56 5.70 -20.99 -16.44
C SER A 56 4.66 -19.92 -16.02
N ASP A 57 3.61 -19.71 -16.81
CA ASP A 57 2.45 -18.82 -16.51
C ASP A 57 1.16 -19.61 -16.17
N GLY A 58 1.27 -20.87 -15.78
CA GLY A 58 0.13 -21.79 -15.65
C GLY A 58 -0.17 -22.58 -16.93
N SER A 59 0.53 -22.34 -18.05
CA SER A 59 0.38 -23.17 -19.26
C SER A 59 0.74 -24.64 -19.03
N GLU A 60 1.68 -24.93 -18.15
CA GLU A 60 2.00 -26.29 -17.69
C GLU A 60 0.86 -26.94 -16.90
N ILE A 61 -0.04 -26.14 -16.31
CA ILE A 61 -1.27 -26.64 -15.66
C ILE A 61 -2.36 -26.89 -16.73
N LEU A 62 -2.53 -25.93 -17.64
CA LEU A 62 -3.59 -25.93 -18.65
C LEU A 62 -3.43 -27.10 -19.65
N ASP A 63 -2.21 -27.38 -20.12
CA ASP A 63 -1.93 -28.45 -21.08
C ASP A 63 -1.61 -29.81 -20.42
N TYR A 64 -1.66 -29.94 -19.08
CA TYR A 64 -1.31 -31.18 -18.39
C TYR A 64 -2.29 -32.33 -18.68
N LYS A 65 -1.77 -33.48 -19.13
CA LYS A 65 -2.56 -34.68 -19.48
C LYS A 65 -2.49 -35.83 -18.48
N GLY A 66 -1.80 -35.66 -17.36
CA GLY A 66 -1.56 -36.76 -16.40
C GLY A 66 -0.39 -37.69 -16.78
N ASN A 67 0.36 -37.37 -17.83
CA ASN A 67 1.53 -38.16 -18.26
C ASN A 67 2.84 -37.49 -17.82
N LEU A 68 3.58 -38.15 -16.93
CA LEU A 68 4.84 -37.62 -16.41
C LEU A 68 5.97 -37.55 -17.44
N ASP A 69 5.91 -38.33 -18.52
CA ASP A 69 6.97 -38.36 -19.54
C ASP A 69 6.79 -37.29 -20.63
N GLU A 70 5.70 -36.52 -20.62
CA GLU A 70 5.51 -35.40 -21.53
C GLU A 70 6.41 -34.21 -21.16
N VAL A 71 6.92 -33.56 -22.20
CA VAL A 71 7.63 -32.29 -22.11
C VAL A 71 6.62 -31.16 -21.98
N PHE A 72 6.88 -30.22 -21.07
CA PHE A 72 6.03 -29.04 -20.88
C PHE A 72 6.78 -27.76 -21.28
N GLU A 73 6.00 -26.73 -21.62
CA GLU A 73 6.54 -25.40 -21.90
C GLU A 73 6.80 -24.65 -20.59
N TRP A 74 7.99 -24.09 -20.45
CA TRP A 74 8.44 -23.40 -19.25
C TRP A 74 9.00 -22.02 -19.58
N SER A 75 9.23 -21.19 -18.57
CA SER A 75 9.57 -19.77 -18.67
C SER A 75 11.02 -19.50 -19.10
N TYR A 76 11.47 -20.04 -20.23
CA TYR A 76 12.83 -19.84 -20.75
C TYR A 76 13.00 -18.57 -21.60
N THR A 77 11.96 -17.74 -21.73
CA THR A 77 11.99 -16.57 -22.62
C THR A 77 12.13 -15.23 -21.89
N ILE A 78 12.88 -14.30 -22.49
CA ILE A 78 12.97 -12.91 -22.08
C ILE A 78 12.01 -12.07 -22.92
N GLY A 79 11.32 -11.14 -22.27
CA GLY A 79 10.28 -10.31 -22.87
C GLY A 79 8.93 -11.00 -22.93
N VAL A 80 8.03 -10.47 -23.76
CA VAL A 80 6.69 -11.02 -23.91
C VAL A 80 6.74 -12.29 -24.75
N ALA A 81 6.42 -13.45 -24.16
CA ALA A 81 6.45 -14.74 -24.84
C ALA A 81 5.40 -14.87 -25.96
N ASN A 82 4.25 -14.20 -25.83
CA ASN A 82 3.14 -14.23 -26.78
C ASN A 82 2.74 -12.81 -27.21
N PRO A 83 3.58 -12.09 -27.98
CA PRO A 83 3.36 -10.69 -28.28
C PRO A 83 2.07 -10.47 -29.09
N ARG A 84 1.34 -9.40 -28.78
CA ARG A 84 0.09 -9.00 -29.47
C ARG A 84 0.27 -7.84 -30.46
N VAL A 85 1.51 -7.50 -30.78
CA VAL A 85 1.83 -6.46 -31.74
C VAL A 85 1.89 -7.06 -33.14
N GLU A 86 0.95 -6.67 -34.00
CA GLU A 86 0.87 -7.14 -35.39
C GLU A 86 1.91 -6.49 -36.30
N VAL A 87 2.21 -5.19 -36.08
CA VAL A 87 3.19 -4.41 -36.83
C VAL A 87 4.16 -3.77 -35.86
N LEU A 88 5.45 -4.08 -36.04
CA LEU A 88 6.49 -3.48 -35.21
C LEU A 88 6.59 -1.97 -35.48
N PRO A 89 6.81 -1.15 -34.44
CA PRO A 89 7.04 0.27 -34.63
C PRO A 89 8.30 0.52 -35.47
N ASP A 90 8.26 1.52 -36.36
CA ASP A 90 9.42 1.97 -37.15
C ASP A 90 10.62 2.37 -36.28
N SER A 91 10.38 2.70 -35.01
CA SER A 91 11.40 3.02 -34.02
C SER A 91 12.19 1.81 -33.50
N ASP A 92 11.78 0.57 -33.82
CA ASP A 92 12.48 -0.65 -33.43
C ASP A 92 12.77 -1.59 -34.63
N PRO A 93 13.51 -1.13 -35.65
CA PRO A 93 13.75 -1.90 -36.87
C PRO A 93 14.59 -3.17 -36.63
N ASN A 94 15.33 -3.21 -35.52
CA ASN A 94 16.17 -4.33 -35.12
C ASN A 94 15.51 -5.26 -34.09
N LYS A 95 14.22 -5.05 -33.81
CA LYS A 95 13.41 -5.90 -32.92
C LYS A 95 13.91 -5.95 -31.47
N LYS A 96 14.65 -4.95 -30.99
CA LYS A 96 15.30 -4.94 -29.67
C LYS A 96 14.32 -4.81 -28.51
N CYS A 97 13.11 -4.30 -28.74
CA CYS A 97 12.12 -4.08 -27.70
C CYS A 97 11.55 -5.42 -27.21
N ILE A 98 11.86 -5.77 -25.97
CA ILE A 98 11.39 -7.01 -25.33
C ILE A 98 9.87 -7.04 -25.07
N HIS A 99 9.16 -5.92 -25.28
CA HIS A 99 7.69 -5.90 -25.26
C HIS A 99 7.07 -6.43 -26.56
N HIS A 100 7.82 -6.42 -27.66
CA HIS A 100 7.33 -6.85 -28.98
C HIS A 100 8.07 -8.10 -29.50
N THR A 101 9.25 -8.37 -28.96
CA THR A 101 10.13 -9.44 -29.40
C THR A 101 10.51 -10.32 -28.23
N THR A 102 10.43 -11.63 -28.46
CA THR A 102 10.81 -12.66 -27.50
C THR A 102 12.23 -13.14 -27.77
N TYR A 103 13.01 -13.33 -26.71
CA TYR A 103 14.36 -13.92 -26.78
C TYR A 103 14.45 -15.15 -25.88
N THR A 104 15.38 -16.07 -26.12
CA THR A 104 15.70 -17.12 -25.15
C THR A 104 16.70 -16.58 -24.12
N TYR A 105 16.57 -16.99 -22.86
CA TYR A 105 17.47 -16.50 -21.79
C TYR A 105 18.90 -17.05 -21.90
N ILE A 106 19.05 -18.23 -22.51
CA ILE A 106 20.30 -18.87 -22.91
C ILE A 106 20.15 -19.51 -24.30
N ASP A 107 21.29 -19.89 -24.90
CA ASP A 107 21.30 -20.72 -26.09
C ASP A 107 20.84 -22.15 -25.75
N ASN A 108 19.94 -22.70 -26.59
CA ASN A 108 19.43 -24.08 -26.47
C ASN A 108 18.89 -24.41 -25.06
N PRO A 109 17.84 -23.73 -24.58
CA PRO A 109 17.28 -23.99 -23.26
C PRO A 109 16.85 -25.47 -23.11
N PRO A 110 17.03 -26.07 -21.92
CA PRO A 110 16.69 -27.47 -21.69
C PRO A 110 15.20 -27.73 -21.89
N LYS A 111 14.88 -28.98 -22.28
CA LYS A 111 13.51 -29.49 -22.30
C LYS A 111 13.27 -30.30 -21.04
N HIS A 112 12.19 -29.98 -20.33
CA HIS A 112 11.85 -30.65 -19.07
C HIS A 112 10.60 -31.50 -19.23
N THR A 113 10.64 -32.71 -18.69
CA THR A 113 9.43 -33.53 -18.53
C THR A 113 8.78 -33.26 -17.18
N TYR A 114 7.49 -33.53 -17.03
CA TYR A 114 6.82 -33.46 -15.73
C TYR A 114 7.45 -34.40 -14.69
N ARG A 115 8.04 -35.53 -15.11
CA ARG A 115 8.81 -36.45 -14.25
C ARG A 115 10.05 -35.78 -13.69
N TRP A 116 10.81 -35.08 -14.54
CA TRP A 116 11.97 -34.30 -14.09
C TRP A 116 11.51 -33.19 -13.15
N TYR A 117 10.43 -32.49 -13.47
CA TYR A 117 9.95 -31.38 -12.65
C TYR A 117 9.49 -31.83 -11.27
N LYS A 118 8.76 -32.95 -11.17
CA LYS A 118 8.42 -33.57 -9.89
C LYS A 118 9.69 -33.87 -9.07
N ARG A 119 10.71 -34.47 -9.69
CA ARG A 119 11.97 -34.77 -9.00
C ARG A 119 12.70 -33.50 -8.55
N PHE A 120 12.72 -32.46 -9.38
CA PHE A 120 13.26 -31.16 -9.04
C PHE A 120 12.58 -30.56 -7.80
N LEU A 121 11.24 -30.58 -7.76
CA LEU A 121 10.44 -30.08 -6.63
C LEU A 121 10.74 -30.83 -5.32
N GLU A 122 10.89 -32.16 -5.38
CA GLU A 122 11.30 -32.98 -4.23
C GLU A 122 12.68 -32.56 -3.71
N ILE A 123 13.65 -32.38 -4.61
CA ILE A 123 15.04 -32.01 -4.24
C ILE A 123 15.10 -30.63 -3.59
N ILE A 124 14.45 -29.61 -4.18
CA ILE A 124 14.50 -28.25 -3.60
C ILE A 124 13.80 -28.20 -2.24
N ARG A 125 12.72 -28.97 -2.04
CA ARG A 125 12.03 -29.07 -0.76
C ARG A 125 12.94 -29.69 0.30
N GLU A 126 13.62 -30.78 -0.04
CA GLU A 126 14.59 -31.46 0.84
C GLU A 126 15.72 -30.51 1.24
N VAL A 127 16.43 -29.94 0.26
CA VAL A 127 17.62 -29.11 0.50
C VAL A 127 17.27 -27.84 1.29
N CYS A 128 16.19 -27.15 0.94
CA CYS A 128 15.81 -25.95 1.67
C CYS A 128 15.26 -26.27 3.07
N GLY A 129 14.65 -27.44 3.27
CA GLY A 129 14.29 -27.94 4.59
C GLY A 129 15.52 -28.21 5.46
N GLU A 130 16.55 -28.85 4.90
CA GLU A 130 17.84 -29.08 5.56
C GLU A 130 18.54 -27.77 5.95
N VAL A 131 18.63 -26.82 5.01
CA VAL A 131 19.36 -25.55 5.23
C VAL A 131 18.64 -24.66 6.23
N SER A 132 17.31 -24.52 6.10
CA SER A 132 16.53 -23.62 6.96
C SER A 132 16.21 -24.22 8.32
N GLY A 133 16.14 -25.56 8.42
CA GLY A 133 15.58 -26.27 9.58
C GLY A 133 14.08 -26.01 9.77
N LYS A 134 13.37 -25.58 8.72
CA LYS A 134 11.93 -25.23 8.74
C LYS A 134 11.13 -26.12 7.80
N PRO A 135 9.82 -26.28 8.05
CA PRO A 135 8.91 -26.80 7.02
C PRO A 135 9.03 -25.99 5.73
N VAL A 136 9.04 -26.67 4.59
CA VAL A 136 9.05 -26.04 3.26
C VAL A 136 7.72 -26.27 2.57
N ARG A 137 7.14 -25.19 2.03
CA ARG A 137 5.92 -25.20 1.22
C ARG A 137 6.23 -24.86 -0.23
N LEU A 138 5.71 -25.64 -1.17
CA LEU A 138 5.84 -25.37 -2.60
C LEU A 138 4.55 -24.72 -3.13
N VAL A 139 4.70 -23.63 -3.86
CA VAL A 139 3.58 -22.86 -4.41
C VAL A 139 3.71 -22.79 -5.93
N ALA A 140 2.71 -23.32 -6.63
CA ALA A 140 2.59 -23.17 -8.08
C ALA A 140 2.01 -21.79 -8.43
N THR A 141 2.18 -21.34 -9.67
CA THR A 141 1.65 -20.05 -10.14
C THR A 141 0.70 -20.25 -11.31
N PHE A 142 -0.29 -19.36 -11.41
CA PHE A 142 -1.08 -19.16 -12.61
C PHE A 142 -1.10 -17.66 -12.92
N ASP A 143 -0.71 -17.29 -14.13
CA ASP A 143 -0.70 -15.91 -14.58
C ASP A 143 -1.57 -15.73 -15.84
N PRO A 144 -2.47 -14.73 -15.89
CA PRO A 144 -3.33 -14.48 -17.04
C PRO A 144 -2.62 -13.85 -18.24
N GLY A 145 -1.41 -13.30 -18.05
CA GLY A 145 -0.73 -12.49 -19.04
C GLY A 145 0.09 -13.28 -20.07
N PRO A 146 0.54 -12.62 -21.15
CA PRO A 146 1.26 -13.23 -22.27
C PRO A 146 2.77 -13.37 -22.06
N GLU A 147 3.31 -12.99 -20.90
CA GLU A 147 4.74 -12.68 -20.76
C GLU A 147 5.64 -13.90 -20.56
N PHE A 148 5.25 -14.89 -19.75
CA PHE A 148 6.24 -15.80 -19.14
C PHE A 148 6.66 -16.97 -20.04
N ALA A 149 5.69 -17.60 -20.72
CA ALA A 149 5.91 -18.82 -21.50
C ALA A 149 4.98 -18.87 -22.71
N LYS A 150 5.35 -19.61 -23.76
CA LYS A 150 4.50 -19.74 -24.94
C LYS A 150 3.25 -20.54 -24.60
N SER A 151 2.07 -20.02 -24.90
CA SER A 151 0.82 -20.68 -24.52
C SER A 151 -0.05 -21.00 -25.71
N LYS A 152 0.01 -22.26 -26.17
CA LYS A 152 -0.91 -22.74 -27.21
C LYS A 152 -2.34 -22.80 -26.68
N PHE A 153 -2.53 -23.19 -25.42
CA PHE A 153 -3.84 -23.21 -24.81
C PHE A 153 -4.51 -21.84 -24.87
N LYS A 154 -3.86 -20.80 -24.32
CA LYS A 154 -4.46 -19.45 -24.20
C LYS A 154 -4.64 -18.76 -25.55
N TYR A 155 -3.71 -18.97 -26.49
CA TYR A 155 -3.60 -18.10 -27.66
C TYR A 155 -3.82 -18.76 -29.02
N GLU A 156 -3.92 -20.10 -29.06
CA GLU A 156 -4.23 -20.86 -30.29
C GLU A 156 -5.52 -21.68 -30.15
N LYS A 157 -5.64 -22.48 -29.07
CA LYS A 157 -6.79 -23.38 -28.87
C LYS A 157 -8.01 -22.66 -28.31
N HIS A 158 -7.81 -21.84 -27.27
CA HIS A 158 -8.87 -21.16 -26.54
C HIS A 158 -8.68 -19.63 -26.50
N PRO A 159 -8.49 -18.94 -27.63
CA PRO A 159 -8.33 -17.48 -27.64
C PRO A 159 -9.56 -16.72 -27.12
N GLU A 160 -10.73 -17.36 -27.05
CA GLU A 160 -11.98 -16.78 -26.52
C GLU A 160 -11.91 -16.39 -25.03
N ILE A 161 -10.98 -16.97 -24.26
CA ILE A 161 -10.81 -16.63 -22.84
C ILE A 161 -10.00 -15.35 -22.63
N CYS A 162 -9.28 -14.91 -23.66
CA CYS A 162 -8.43 -13.73 -23.62
C CYS A 162 -9.24 -12.47 -23.95
N LEU A 163 -9.99 -11.95 -22.97
CA LEU A 163 -10.83 -10.77 -23.15
C LEU A 163 -10.13 -9.46 -22.72
N GLY A 164 -9.06 -9.55 -21.91
CA GLY A 164 -8.35 -8.38 -21.39
C GLY A 164 -7.42 -7.72 -22.41
N GLY A 165 -7.37 -6.40 -22.37
CA GLY A 165 -6.63 -5.52 -23.29
C GLY A 165 -5.33 -4.93 -22.72
N THR A 166 -4.94 -5.33 -21.50
CA THR A 166 -3.84 -4.73 -20.73
C THR A 166 -2.49 -4.68 -21.47
N MET A 167 -2.14 -5.70 -22.26
CA MET A 167 -0.93 -5.70 -23.11
C MET A 167 -1.27 -5.86 -24.59
N GLY A 168 -2.26 -5.07 -25.04
CA GLY A 168 -2.84 -5.16 -26.37
C GLY A 168 -4.10 -6.01 -26.40
N LYS A 169 -4.83 -5.94 -27.51
CA LYS A 169 -6.13 -6.61 -27.66
C LYS A 169 -5.98 -8.12 -27.45
N ALA A 170 -6.88 -8.70 -26.66
CA ALA A 170 -6.96 -10.14 -26.40
C ALA A 170 -5.64 -10.73 -25.84
N SER A 171 -5.02 -10.01 -24.90
CA SER A 171 -3.72 -10.38 -24.30
C SER A 171 -3.87 -11.17 -23.00
N PHE A 172 -4.90 -10.87 -22.20
CA PHE A 172 -5.04 -11.42 -20.85
C PHE A 172 -6.26 -12.33 -20.72
N VAL A 173 -6.05 -13.49 -20.08
CA VAL A 173 -7.12 -14.41 -19.69
C VAL A 173 -8.02 -13.78 -18.63
N VAL A 174 -9.34 -13.86 -18.83
CA VAL A 174 -10.34 -13.36 -17.88
C VAL A 174 -11.00 -14.52 -17.14
N CYS A 175 -11.00 -14.45 -15.81
CA CYS A 175 -11.35 -15.58 -14.93
C CYS A 175 -12.78 -16.11 -15.12
N TYR A 176 -13.74 -15.25 -15.44
CA TYR A 176 -15.14 -15.60 -15.65
C TYR A 176 -15.50 -15.86 -17.13
N SER A 177 -14.50 -16.15 -17.96
CA SER A 177 -14.71 -16.59 -19.35
C SER A 177 -15.29 -18.00 -19.42
N THR A 178 -15.75 -18.37 -20.61
CA THR A 178 -16.31 -19.69 -20.93
C THR A 178 -15.55 -20.28 -22.11
N LEU A 179 -15.22 -21.56 -22.04
CA LEU A 179 -14.45 -22.29 -23.05
C LEU A 179 -15.37 -22.85 -24.14
N HIS A 180 -14.89 -22.80 -25.38
CA HIS A 180 -15.45 -23.59 -26.47
C HIS A 180 -15.05 -25.06 -26.36
N ALA A 181 -15.79 -25.93 -27.05
CA ALA A 181 -15.50 -27.35 -27.07
C ALA A 181 -14.14 -27.66 -27.70
N ASP A 182 -13.37 -28.55 -27.08
CA ASP A 182 -12.12 -29.09 -27.58
C ASP A 182 -12.11 -30.62 -27.42
N LYS A 183 -11.47 -31.33 -28.37
CA LYS A 183 -11.29 -32.78 -28.32
C LYS A 183 -9.94 -33.20 -27.73
N GLY A 184 -9.06 -32.25 -27.40
CA GLY A 184 -7.78 -32.54 -26.75
C GLY A 184 -7.97 -33.22 -25.39
N ALA A 185 -7.15 -34.23 -25.09
CA ALA A 185 -7.15 -34.87 -23.77
C ALA A 185 -6.38 -34.03 -22.75
N TYR A 186 -6.98 -33.81 -21.58
CA TYR A 186 -6.39 -33.15 -20.41
C TYR A 186 -6.57 -34.04 -19.16
N ALA A 187 -5.78 -33.84 -18.11
CA ALA A 187 -5.82 -34.66 -16.89
C ALA A 187 -7.22 -34.66 -16.24
N GLY A 188 -7.90 -33.51 -16.23
CA GLY A 188 -9.27 -33.33 -15.74
C GLY A 188 -10.35 -33.55 -16.79
N TYR A 189 -9.99 -33.64 -18.06
CA TYR A 189 -10.89 -33.76 -19.21
C TYR A 189 -10.31 -34.74 -20.23
N PRO A 190 -10.23 -36.05 -19.92
CA PRO A 190 -9.57 -37.03 -20.77
C PRO A 190 -10.24 -37.19 -22.14
N ASP A 191 -11.54 -36.90 -22.23
CA ASP A 191 -12.34 -37.01 -23.45
C ASP A 191 -12.54 -35.67 -24.19
N GLY A 192 -11.88 -34.60 -23.74
CA GLY A 192 -12.08 -33.24 -24.27
C GLY A 192 -12.88 -32.31 -23.37
N ILE A 193 -12.82 -31.02 -23.68
CA ILE A 193 -13.55 -29.95 -23.00
C ILE A 193 -14.94 -29.80 -23.65
N PRO A 194 -16.03 -29.89 -22.88
CA PRO A 194 -17.38 -29.60 -23.41
C PRO A 194 -17.59 -28.13 -23.76
N GLU A 195 -18.47 -27.85 -24.72
CA GLU A 195 -18.90 -26.48 -25.04
C GLU A 195 -19.54 -25.82 -23.82
N GLY A 196 -19.20 -24.55 -23.57
CA GLY A 196 -19.82 -23.79 -22.48
C GLY A 196 -19.20 -24.07 -21.11
N THR A 197 -18.06 -24.76 -21.04
CA THR A 197 -17.38 -25.05 -19.76
C THR A 197 -16.86 -23.74 -19.15
N LEU A 198 -17.21 -23.46 -17.89
CA LEU A 198 -16.69 -22.29 -17.18
C LEU A 198 -15.18 -22.43 -16.99
N PHE A 199 -14.42 -21.35 -17.24
CA PHE A 199 -12.97 -21.41 -17.08
C PHE A 199 -12.55 -21.75 -15.65
N GLY A 200 -13.29 -21.27 -14.64
CA GLY A 200 -13.08 -21.65 -13.23
C GLY A 200 -13.19 -23.15 -12.98
N GLU A 201 -14.20 -23.81 -13.58
CA GLU A 201 -14.37 -25.27 -13.49
C GLU A 201 -13.18 -26.00 -14.13
N PHE A 202 -12.80 -25.60 -15.35
CA PHE A 202 -11.66 -26.20 -16.05
C PHE A 202 -10.36 -26.05 -15.24
N LEU A 203 -10.02 -24.81 -14.87
CA LEU A 203 -8.77 -24.50 -14.18
C LEU A 203 -8.72 -25.18 -12.81
N GLY A 204 -9.83 -25.19 -12.06
CA GLY A 204 -9.91 -25.88 -10.77
C GLY A 204 -9.65 -27.38 -10.91
N ARG A 205 -10.30 -28.03 -11.89
CA ARG A 205 -10.14 -29.47 -12.11
C ARG A 205 -8.74 -29.82 -12.58
N GLN A 206 -8.18 -29.07 -13.54
CA GLN A 206 -6.79 -29.25 -13.99
C GLN A 206 -5.79 -29.07 -12.85
N SER A 207 -5.95 -27.99 -12.08
CA SER A 207 -5.08 -27.68 -10.95
C SER A 207 -5.09 -28.79 -9.90
N LYS A 208 -6.25 -29.38 -9.59
CA LYS A 208 -6.34 -30.52 -8.66
C LYS A 208 -5.45 -31.69 -9.06
N TYR A 209 -5.44 -32.08 -10.34
CA TYR A 209 -4.60 -33.19 -10.81
C TYR A 209 -3.12 -32.78 -10.86
N PHE A 210 -2.82 -31.66 -11.51
CA PHE A 210 -1.44 -31.19 -11.66
C PHE A 210 -0.73 -30.99 -10.32
N LEU A 211 -1.35 -30.27 -9.38
CA LEU A 211 -0.72 -29.95 -8.10
C LEU A 211 -0.50 -31.22 -7.26
N LYS A 212 -1.44 -32.16 -7.29
CA LYS A 212 -1.30 -33.46 -6.62
C LYS A 212 -0.14 -34.26 -7.20
N ASP A 213 -0.04 -34.36 -8.52
CA ASP A 213 0.96 -35.21 -9.17
C ASP A 213 2.38 -34.64 -9.03
N MET A 214 2.51 -33.30 -9.04
CA MET A 214 3.77 -32.57 -8.85
C MET A 214 4.15 -32.38 -7.38
N GLY A 215 3.22 -32.50 -6.44
CA GLY A 215 3.48 -32.33 -5.00
C GLY A 215 3.52 -30.86 -4.55
N PHE A 216 2.67 -30.01 -5.14
CA PHE A 216 2.45 -28.63 -4.69
C PHE A 216 1.47 -28.54 -3.53
N ASP A 217 1.71 -27.57 -2.64
CA ASP A 217 0.89 -27.37 -1.44
C ASP A 217 -0.09 -26.20 -1.59
N SER A 218 0.09 -25.33 -2.57
CA SER A 218 -0.72 -24.12 -2.78
C SER A 218 -0.61 -23.61 -4.23
N LEU A 219 -1.58 -22.80 -4.65
CA LEU A 219 -1.59 -22.13 -5.94
C LEU A 219 -1.69 -20.60 -5.75
N TRP A 220 -0.83 -19.87 -6.45
CA TRP A 220 -0.81 -18.41 -6.53
C TRP A 220 -1.49 -17.94 -7.81
N LEU A 221 -2.58 -17.16 -7.67
CA LEU A 221 -3.25 -16.49 -8.77
C LEU A 221 -2.69 -15.07 -8.93
N SER A 222 -1.98 -14.83 -10.03
CA SER A 222 -1.22 -13.60 -10.28
C SER A 222 -1.97 -12.59 -11.15
N ASN A 223 -1.37 -11.40 -11.34
CA ASN A 223 -1.81 -10.30 -12.20
C ASN A 223 -3.31 -9.98 -12.11
N GLY A 224 -3.84 -9.97 -10.89
CA GLY A 224 -5.25 -9.69 -10.59
C GLY A 224 -6.23 -10.75 -11.09
N PHE A 225 -5.77 -11.93 -11.50
CA PHE A 225 -6.65 -13.01 -11.91
C PHE A 225 -7.60 -13.40 -10.77
N GLY A 226 -8.91 -13.39 -11.06
CA GLY A 226 -9.97 -13.52 -10.06
C GLY A 226 -10.53 -12.18 -9.53
N PHE A 227 -9.96 -11.05 -9.94
CA PHE A 227 -10.29 -9.69 -9.47
C PHE A 227 -10.57 -8.72 -10.63
N GLY A 228 -11.30 -9.17 -11.65
CA GLY A 228 -11.79 -8.31 -12.74
C GLY A 228 -11.23 -8.65 -14.13
N MET A 229 -11.59 -7.82 -15.11
CA MET A 229 -11.20 -7.97 -16.52
C MET A 229 -9.89 -7.25 -16.83
N GLU A 230 -9.81 -5.98 -16.39
CA GLU A 230 -8.68 -5.09 -16.67
C GLU A 230 -7.92 -4.79 -15.37
N THR A 231 -7.15 -5.77 -14.93
CA THR A 231 -6.49 -5.76 -13.61
C THR A 231 -5.42 -4.68 -13.47
N TRP A 232 -4.91 -4.14 -14.59
CA TRP A 232 -4.00 -2.99 -14.63
C TRP A 232 -4.58 -1.78 -15.35
N GLY A 233 -5.75 -1.90 -16.00
CA GLY A 233 -6.34 -0.79 -16.74
C GLY A 233 -6.79 0.33 -15.81
N MET A 234 -7.18 1.47 -16.37
CA MET A 234 -7.92 2.51 -15.66
C MET A 234 -9.43 2.28 -15.76
N TYR A 235 -9.84 1.66 -16.86
CA TYR A 235 -11.22 1.36 -17.24
C TYR A 235 -11.47 -0.13 -17.12
N GLY A 236 -12.74 -0.54 -17.14
CA GLY A 236 -13.11 -1.92 -16.93
C GLY A 236 -14.55 -2.23 -17.34
N ALA A 237 -15.06 -3.35 -16.85
CA ALA A 237 -16.38 -3.87 -17.23
C ALA A 237 -17.56 -2.91 -16.94
N VAL A 238 -17.43 -2.03 -15.95
CA VAL A 238 -18.48 -1.11 -15.49
C VAL A 238 -18.13 0.37 -15.63
N PHE A 239 -16.96 0.71 -16.17
CA PHE A 239 -16.57 2.10 -16.47
C PHE A 239 -15.76 2.18 -17.76
N ASN A 240 -16.20 3.01 -18.71
CA ASN A 240 -15.58 3.12 -20.03
C ASN A 240 -14.73 4.40 -20.24
N GLY A 241 -14.49 5.18 -19.17
CA GLY A 241 -13.81 6.46 -19.21
C GLY A 241 -14.71 7.67 -19.53
N LYS A 242 -15.96 7.45 -19.91
CA LYS A 242 -16.96 8.51 -20.19
C LYS A 242 -18.17 8.42 -19.29
N GLU A 243 -18.57 7.21 -18.93
CA GLU A 243 -19.72 6.95 -18.06
C GLU A 243 -19.53 5.65 -17.28
N PHE A 244 -20.15 5.59 -16.12
CA PHE A 244 -20.30 4.37 -15.35
C PHE A 244 -21.51 3.57 -15.86
N SER A 245 -21.46 2.25 -15.73
CA SER A 245 -22.55 1.32 -16.10
C SER A 245 -23.05 0.56 -14.87
N PRO A 246 -23.75 1.20 -13.92
CA PRO A 246 -24.15 0.54 -12.68
C PRO A 246 -25.12 -0.63 -12.91
N ALA A 247 -25.93 -0.58 -13.97
CA ALA A 247 -26.80 -1.69 -14.37
C ALA A 247 -26.04 -3.00 -14.64
N LYS A 248 -24.76 -2.92 -15.08
CA LYS A 248 -23.90 -4.08 -15.33
C LYS A 248 -23.20 -4.60 -14.07
N ALA A 249 -23.14 -3.80 -12.99
CA ALA A 249 -22.33 -4.14 -11.83
C ALA A 249 -22.78 -5.45 -11.16
N ASN A 250 -24.09 -5.70 -11.08
CA ASN A 250 -24.62 -6.94 -10.51
C ASN A 250 -24.36 -8.17 -11.41
N ASP A 251 -24.40 -8.00 -12.73
CA ASP A 251 -24.07 -9.07 -13.67
C ASP A 251 -22.59 -9.44 -13.58
N VAL A 252 -21.70 -8.43 -13.55
CA VAL A 252 -20.25 -8.63 -13.41
C VAL A 252 -19.90 -9.26 -12.06
N LYS A 253 -20.57 -8.84 -10.99
CA LYS A 253 -20.47 -9.47 -9.67
C LYS A 253 -20.81 -10.95 -9.73
N LYS A 254 -21.94 -11.30 -10.36
CA LYS A 254 -22.40 -12.69 -10.46
C LYS A 254 -21.37 -13.55 -11.18
N ILE A 255 -20.96 -13.18 -12.39
CA ILE A 255 -20.01 -13.98 -13.18
C ILE A 255 -18.65 -14.09 -12.50
N SER A 256 -18.20 -13.05 -11.79
CA SER A 256 -16.97 -13.08 -10.99
C SER A 256 -17.06 -14.11 -9.85
N LEU A 257 -18.20 -14.18 -9.15
CA LEU A 257 -18.42 -15.16 -8.09
C LEU A 257 -18.64 -16.59 -8.63
N ASP A 258 -19.19 -16.73 -9.83
CA ASP A 258 -19.33 -18.02 -10.52
C ASP A 258 -17.95 -18.64 -10.80
N PHE A 259 -16.94 -17.84 -11.16
CA PHE A 259 -15.55 -18.31 -11.25
C PHE A 259 -15.06 -18.90 -9.92
N TRP A 260 -15.15 -18.15 -8.82
CA TRP A 260 -14.65 -18.61 -7.52
C TRP A 260 -15.38 -19.86 -7.03
N THR A 261 -16.69 -19.91 -7.23
CA THR A 261 -17.54 -21.05 -6.84
C THR A 261 -17.22 -22.29 -7.67
N SER A 262 -17.14 -22.15 -8.99
CA SER A 262 -16.82 -23.28 -9.89
C SER A 262 -15.40 -23.79 -9.70
N PHE A 263 -14.42 -22.90 -9.52
CA PHE A 263 -13.05 -23.28 -9.18
C PHE A 263 -12.99 -24.07 -7.88
N ARG A 264 -13.64 -23.57 -6.82
CA ARG A 264 -13.61 -24.23 -5.50
C ARG A 264 -14.38 -25.53 -5.42
N LYS A 265 -15.40 -25.71 -6.25
CA LYS A 265 -16.07 -27.00 -6.40
C LYS A 265 -15.09 -28.08 -6.88
N GLU A 266 -14.21 -27.73 -7.82
CA GLU A 266 -13.26 -28.67 -8.42
C GLU A 266 -11.95 -28.78 -7.62
N CYS A 267 -11.52 -27.69 -6.95
CA CYS A 267 -10.29 -27.62 -6.15
C CYS A 267 -10.57 -27.03 -4.74
N PRO A 268 -11.21 -27.82 -3.84
CA PRO A 268 -11.67 -27.30 -2.54
C PRO A 268 -10.54 -27.12 -1.52
N ASP A 269 -9.56 -28.04 -1.49
CA ASP A 269 -8.65 -28.18 -0.35
C ASP A 269 -7.36 -27.35 -0.48
N ILE A 270 -6.93 -27.06 -1.72
CA ILE A 270 -5.66 -26.35 -1.97
C ILE A 270 -5.78 -24.88 -1.52
N PRO A 271 -4.97 -24.39 -0.58
CA PRO A 271 -4.92 -22.96 -0.24
C PRO A 271 -4.61 -22.10 -1.47
N LEU A 272 -5.40 -21.05 -1.67
CA LEU A 272 -5.14 -20.06 -2.72
C LEU A 272 -4.43 -18.86 -2.13
N ARG A 273 -3.44 -18.35 -2.87
CA ARG A 273 -2.81 -17.07 -2.61
C ARG A 273 -3.03 -16.18 -3.82
N THR A 274 -3.12 -14.88 -3.62
CA THR A 274 -3.49 -13.97 -4.70
C THR A 274 -2.56 -12.76 -4.75
N ARG A 275 -2.24 -12.30 -5.96
CA ARG A 275 -1.59 -11.00 -6.16
C ARG A 275 -2.59 -9.85 -6.02
N GLY A 276 -3.86 -10.07 -6.38
CA GLY A 276 -4.84 -8.99 -6.57
C GLY A 276 -4.46 -8.05 -7.71
N THR A 277 -5.21 -6.96 -7.84
CA THR A 277 -4.93 -5.89 -8.81
C THR A 277 -3.82 -4.96 -8.29
N ASN A 278 -3.34 -4.05 -9.14
CA ASN A 278 -2.42 -3.00 -8.71
C ASN A 278 -3.12 -1.77 -8.12
N GLN A 279 -4.45 -1.82 -8.00
CA GLN A 279 -5.29 -0.65 -7.76
C GLN A 279 -5.91 -0.71 -6.36
N THR A 280 -6.81 0.23 -6.06
CA THR A 280 -7.57 0.27 -4.81
C THR A 280 -8.89 -0.49 -4.92
N THR A 281 -9.41 -0.94 -3.78
CA THR A 281 -10.70 -1.64 -3.69
C THR A 281 -11.83 -0.80 -4.30
N GLY A 282 -11.89 0.50 -4.00
CA GLY A 282 -12.92 1.39 -4.52
C GLY A 282 -12.79 1.62 -6.03
N ARG A 283 -11.55 1.70 -6.56
CA ARG A 283 -11.34 1.75 -8.01
C ARG A 283 -11.83 0.47 -8.65
N ASP A 284 -11.38 -0.69 -8.19
CA ASP A 284 -11.70 -1.98 -8.80
C ASP A 284 -13.20 -2.25 -8.80
N LEU A 285 -13.86 -1.89 -7.71
CA LEU A 285 -15.30 -1.94 -7.60
C LEU A 285 -15.98 -1.00 -8.61
N ALA A 286 -15.48 0.23 -8.75
CA ALA A 286 -16.09 1.25 -9.61
C ALA A 286 -15.75 1.11 -11.11
N SER A 287 -14.66 0.43 -11.47
CA SER A 287 -14.24 0.22 -12.87
C SER A 287 -14.58 -1.15 -13.40
N ASP A 288 -14.34 -2.20 -12.61
CA ASP A 288 -14.43 -3.61 -12.99
C ASP A 288 -15.51 -4.36 -12.21
N GLY A 289 -16.21 -3.71 -11.27
CA GLY A 289 -17.31 -4.34 -10.52
C GLY A 289 -16.85 -5.44 -9.58
N VAL A 290 -15.58 -5.44 -9.18
CA VAL A 290 -14.94 -6.53 -8.41
C VAL A 290 -15.62 -6.70 -7.04
N PRO A 291 -16.23 -7.87 -6.75
CA PRO A 291 -16.96 -8.10 -5.51
C PRO A 291 -16.04 -8.55 -4.38
N LEU A 292 -15.04 -7.73 -4.03
CA LEU A 292 -14.00 -8.10 -3.06
C LEU A 292 -14.59 -8.53 -1.71
N ARG A 293 -15.62 -7.84 -1.24
CA ARG A 293 -16.36 -8.19 -0.02
C ARG A 293 -16.92 -9.60 -0.07
N GLU A 294 -17.61 -9.96 -1.14
CA GLU A 294 -18.18 -11.27 -1.32
C GLU A 294 -17.08 -12.33 -1.55
N ILE A 295 -15.99 -12.00 -2.24
CA ILE A 295 -14.82 -12.88 -2.38
C ILE A 295 -14.23 -13.21 -1.00
N TYR A 296 -13.99 -12.20 -0.17
CA TYR A 296 -13.44 -12.40 1.18
C TYR A 296 -14.37 -13.18 2.11
N ARG A 297 -15.69 -13.01 1.94
CA ARG A 297 -16.71 -13.67 2.78
C ARG A 297 -17.18 -15.02 2.20
N GLY A 298 -16.78 -15.36 0.98
CA GLY A 298 -17.26 -16.52 0.24
C GLY A 298 -16.68 -17.86 0.68
N GLY A 299 -15.76 -17.86 1.66
CA GLY A 299 -15.16 -19.11 2.16
C GLY A 299 -14.22 -19.78 1.16
N PHE A 300 -13.70 -19.03 0.18
CA PHE A 300 -12.86 -19.58 -0.89
C PHE A 300 -11.41 -19.88 -0.46
N ASN A 301 -11.12 -20.07 0.84
CA ASN A 301 -9.79 -20.40 1.38
C ASN A 301 -8.64 -19.65 0.70
N LEU A 302 -8.79 -18.32 0.56
CA LEU A 302 -7.79 -17.47 -0.08
C LEU A 302 -7.07 -16.59 0.95
N GLU A 303 -5.81 -16.29 0.67
CA GLU A 303 -5.07 -15.20 1.31
C GLU A 303 -5.37 -13.88 0.57
N PRO A 304 -5.55 -12.74 1.29
CA PRO A 304 -5.76 -11.45 0.63
C PRO A 304 -4.52 -11.01 -0.19
N PRO A 305 -4.69 -10.15 -1.19
CA PRO A 305 -3.60 -9.55 -1.95
C PRO A 305 -2.51 -8.86 -1.09
N PRO A 306 -1.22 -8.96 -1.45
CA PRO A 306 -0.16 -8.13 -0.85
C PRO A 306 -0.25 -6.67 -1.31
N ASN A 307 0.68 -5.84 -0.85
CA ASN A 307 0.97 -4.56 -1.50
C ASN A 307 1.41 -4.79 -2.96
N SER A 308 1.07 -3.82 -3.81
CA SER A 308 1.45 -3.83 -5.22
C SER A 308 2.84 -3.21 -5.38
N PRO A 309 3.88 -3.97 -5.78
CA PRO A 309 5.21 -3.40 -6.00
C PRO A 309 5.31 -2.56 -7.28
N TRP A 310 4.17 -2.16 -7.87
CA TRP A 310 4.12 -1.41 -9.11
C TRP A 310 4.72 0.00 -8.98
N ALA A 311 4.82 0.52 -7.75
CA ALA A 311 5.53 1.76 -7.46
C ALA A 311 7.00 1.74 -7.91
N ALA A 312 7.64 0.57 -8.00
CA ALA A 312 8.96 0.41 -8.60
C ALA A 312 9.03 0.89 -10.06
N LEU A 313 7.91 0.77 -10.79
CA LEU A 313 7.84 1.04 -12.22
C LEU A 313 7.33 2.46 -12.51
N ASN A 314 6.41 2.98 -11.68
CA ASN A 314 5.73 4.25 -11.95
C ASN A 314 5.99 5.36 -10.90
N GLY A 315 6.65 5.05 -9.78
CA GLY A 315 6.92 5.98 -8.69
C GLY A 315 5.68 6.38 -7.86
N ASP A 316 4.57 5.68 -8.02
CA ASP A 316 3.27 6.02 -7.42
C ASP A 316 3.01 5.31 -6.09
N PHE A 317 3.80 5.64 -5.06
CA PHE A 317 3.61 5.12 -3.71
C PHE A 317 2.26 5.51 -3.09
N GLY A 318 1.62 6.58 -3.56
CA GLY A 318 0.26 6.93 -3.13
C GLY A 318 -0.73 5.82 -3.49
N LEU A 319 -0.61 5.27 -4.70
CA LEU A 319 -1.48 4.18 -5.18
C LEU A 319 -1.20 2.87 -4.46
N GLU A 320 0.07 2.52 -4.27
CA GLU A 320 0.44 1.30 -3.53
C GLU A 320 -0.11 1.32 -2.10
N LEU A 321 0.14 2.41 -1.35
CA LEU A 321 -0.25 2.49 0.06
C LEU A 321 -1.77 2.57 0.21
N ALA A 322 -2.46 3.35 -0.62
CA ALA A 322 -3.93 3.38 -0.63
C ALA A 322 -4.51 2.02 -1.02
N GLY A 323 -3.96 1.40 -2.07
CA GLY A 323 -4.42 0.11 -2.59
C GLY A 323 -4.31 -0.96 -1.53
N TRP A 324 -3.13 -1.09 -0.92
CA TRP A 324 -2.91 -2.08 0.12
C TRP A 324 -3.76 -1.84 1.36
N MET A 325 -3.84 -0.60 1.87
CA MET A 325 -4.70 -0.28 3.01
C MET A 325 -6.17 -0.64 2.72
N SER A 326 -6.68 -0.36 1.51
CA SER A 326 -8.05 -0.71 1.13
C SER A 326 -8.29 -2.22 1.11
N HIS A 327 -7.33 -3.01 0.58
CA HIS A 327 -7.40 -4.46 0.52
C HIS A 327 -7.34 -5.14 1.89
N ILE A 328 -6.66 -4.54 2.87
CA ILE A 328 -6.49 -5.10 4.22
C ILE A 328 -7.42 -4.47 5.27
N ALA A 329 -8.30 -3.54 4.90
CA ALA A 329 -9.31 -3.00 5.83
C ALA A 329 -10.17 -4.13 6.42
N GLU A 330 -10.55 -5.09 5.57
CA GLU A 330 -11.05 -6.41 5.91
C GLU A 330 -10.11 -7.47 5.33
N ILE A 331 -10.10 -8.67 5.89
CA ILE A 331 -9.36 -9.81 5.33
C ILE A 331 -10.20 -11.09 5.49
N PRO A 332 -10.03 -12.10 4.62
CA PRO A 332 -10.77 -13.37 4.69
C PRO A 332 -10.32 -14.29 5.85
N GLY A 333 -9.17 -14.02 6.47
CA GLY A 333 -8.58 -14.84 7.53
C GLY A 333 -7.93 -14.00 8.64
N THR A 334 -6.78 -14.46 9.14
CA THR A 334 -6.03 -13.76 10.21
C THR A 334 -4.63 -13.31 9.79
N THR A 335 -4.20 -13.69 8.59
CA THR A 335 -2.87 -13.40 8.03
C THR A 335 -3.01 -12.63 6.73
N TYR A 336 -1.97 -11.88 6.39
CA TYR A 336 -1.87 -11.21 5.09
C TYR A 336 -0.39 -10.96 4.72
N PRO A 337 -0.08 -10.95 3.41
CA PRO A 337 1.29 -10.86 2.95
C PRO A 337 1.74 -9.41 2.70
N TYR A 338 3.05 -9.20 2.80
CA TYR A 338 3.80 -8.11 2.18
C TYR A 338 4.68 -8.69 1.07
N ARG A 339 4.83 -7.99 -0.05
CA ARG A 339 5.62 -8.42 -1.20
C ARG A 339 6.59 -7.32 -1.62
N PHE A 340 7.85 -7.68 -1.80
CA PHE A 340 8.92 -6.78 -2.22
C PHE A 340 9.53 -7.23 -3.55
N TYR A 341 9.82 -6.27 -4.43
CA TYR A 341 10.29 -6.54 -5.80
C TYR A 341 11.82 -6.40 -5.88
N THR A 342 12.54 -7.50 -5.70
CA THR A 342 14.00 -7.55 -5.77
C THR A 342 14.52 -7.61 -7.19
N HIS A 343 14.04 -8.59 -7.95
CA HIS A 343 14.45 -8.88 -9.34
C HIS A 343 13.24 -9.07 -10.25
N ASP A 344 13.43 -8.95 -11.56
CA ASP A 344 12.43 -9.30 -12.58
C ASP A 344 12.90 -10.52 -13.39
N LEU A 345 12.03 -11.52 -13.50
CA LEU A 345 12.32 -12.77 -14.23
C LEU A 345 12.09 -12.64 -15.73
N TRP A 346 11.24 -11.73 -16.18
CA TRP A 346 10.74 -11.70 -17.56
C TRP A 346 11.15 -10.44 -18.32
N PHE A 347 11.25 -9.28 -17.64
CA PHE A 347 11.83 -8.07 -18.21
C PHE A 347 13.27 -7.86 -17.74
N LEU A 348 14.09 -7.24 -18.60
CA LEU A 348 15.51 -6.97 -18.36
C LEU A 348 15.70 -5.84 -17.33
N ASN A 349 15.43 -6.14 -16.05
CA ASN A 349 15.72 -5.26 -14.94
C ASN A 349 15.83 -6.01 -13.60
N SER A 350 16.40 -5.33 -12.62
CA SER A 350 16.52 -5.77 -11.24
C SER A 350 16.07 -4.62 -10.34
N PRO A 351 14.77 -4.54 -9.96
CA PRO A 351 14.22 -3.35 -9.35
C PRO A 351 14.97 -2.84 -8.11
N TRP A 352 15.53 -3.73 -7.27
CA TRP A 352 16.44 -3.30 -6.19
C TRP A 352 17.64 -2.48 -6.69
N ILE A 353 18.28 -2.94 -7.76
CA ILE A 353 19.52 -2.38 -8.28
C ILE A 353 19.24 -1.15 -9.15
N ASP A 354 18.30 -1.23 -10.09
CA ASP A 354 18.16 -0.27 -11.20
C ASP A 354 16.90 0.61 -11.15
N ARG A 355 15.86 0.24 -10.39
CA ARG A 355 14.65 1.07 -10.22
C ARG A 355 14.71 1.87 -8.92
N TYR A 356 14.89 1.17 -7.80
CA TYR A 356 14.97 1.79 -6.49
C TYR A 356 16.32 2.46 -6.22
N GLY A 357 17.35 2.17 -7.03
CA GLY A 357 18.70 2.69 -6.82
C GLY A 357 19.32 2.25 -5.48
N ARG A 358 18.97 1.03 -5.02
CA ARG A 358 19.38 0.46 -3.72
C ARG A 358 18.88 1.26 -2.51
N GLU A 359 17.75 1.94 -2.66
CA GLU A 359 17.10 2.70 -1.60
C GLU A 359 15.86 1.94 -1.06
N PRO A 360 15.73 1.73 0.27
CA PRO A 360 14.70 0.87 0.88
C PRO A 360 13.32 1.54 1.07
N HIS A 361 12.96 2.53 0.24
CA HIS A 361 11.72 3.29 0.41
C HIS A 361 10.47 2.41 0.25
N ASP A 362 10.51 1.42 -0.64
CA ASP A 362 9.43 0.43 -0.83
C ASP A 362 9.47 -0.74 0.20
N ILE A 363 10.33 -0.61 1.21
CA ILE A 363 10.32 -1.42 2.43
C ILE A 363 9.78 -0.56 3.58
N PHE A 364 10.31 0.66 3.73
CA PHE A 364 9.99 1.56 4.83
C PHE A 364 8.55 2.06 4.79
N LEU A 365 8.04 2.40 3.61
CA LEU A 365 6.68 2.90 3.48
C LEU A 365 5.67 1.76 3.75
N PRO A 366 5.70 0.61 3.05
CA PRO A 366 4.71 -0.43 3.29
C PRO A 366 4.84 -1.04 4.68
N LEU A 367 6.03 -1.43 5.16
CA LEU A 367 6.14 -2.07 6.49
C LEU A 367 5.84 -1.13 7.68
N SER A 368 5.52 0.15 7.42
CA SER A 368 4.94 1.07 8.40
C SER A 368 3.40 1.06 8.43
N ILE A 369 2.76 0.32 7.52
CA ILE A 369 1.31 0.17 7.43
C ILE A 369 0.80 -0.94 8.36
N ALA A 370 -0.33 -0.69 9.02
CA ALA A 370 -1.00 -1.68 9.85
C ALA A 370 -2.53 -1.58 9.75
N ARG A 371 -3.22 -2.70 9.94
CA ARG A 371 -4.69 -2.73 10.09
C ARG A 371 -5.09 -2.88 11.55
N ILE A 372 -6.28 -2.45 11.90
CA ILE A 372 -6.90 -2.71 13.21
C ILE A 372 -8.07 -3.68 13.01
N ASP A 373 -8.13 -4.74 13.81
CA ASP A 373 -9.24 -5.71 13.78
C ASP A 373 -10.43 -5.29 14.67
N GLY A 374 -11.50 -6.08 14.66
CA GLY A 374 -12.68 -5.83 15.48
C GLY A 374 -12.44 -5.88 16.99
N ALA A 375 -11.35 -6.50 17.45
CA ALA A 375 -10.95 -6.49 18.86
C ALA A 375 -10.11 -5.25 19.23
N GLY A 376 -9.82 -4.37 18.27
CA GLY A 376 -8.99 -3.19 18.46
C GLY A 376 -7.49 -3.50 18.49
N LYS A 377 -7.07 -4.67 18.02
CA LYS A 377 -5.66 -5.08 17.98
C LYS A 377 -5.02 -4.66 16.66
N MET A 378 -3.79 -4.14 16.75
CA MET A 378 -2.94 -3.95 15.58
C MET A 378 -2.59 -5.30 14.96
N SER A 379 -2.96 -5.47 13.69
CA SER A 379 -2.54 -6.58 12.85
C SER A 379 -1.57 -6.07 11.79
N LEU A 380 -0.54 -6.86 11.56
CA LEU A 380 0.64 -6.54 10.76
C LEU A 380 0.85 -7.66 9.73
N PRO A 381 1.54 -7.43 8.59
CA PRO A 381 1.80 -8.50 7.63
C PRO A 381 2.60 -9.61 8.31
N THR A 382 2.18 -10.85 8.13
CA THR A 382 2.77 -12.04 8.76
C THR A 382 3.66 -12.84 7.81
N ASP A 383 3.43 -12.65 6.51
CA ASP A 383 4.06 -13.38 5.44
C ASP A 383 4.82 -12.39 4.56
N ILE A 384 6.07 -12.70 4.19
CA ILE A 384 6.98 -11.81 3.47
C ILE A 384 7.40 -12.48 2.17
N ASN A 385 7.04 -11.88 1.04
CA ASN A 385 7.28 -12.42 -0.29
C ASN A 385 8.36 -11.59 -1.02
N PHE A 386 9.28 -12.26 -1.72
CA PHE A 386 10.29 -11.62 -2.56
C PHE A 386 10.09 -12.03 -4.02
N LEU A 387 9.62 -11.08 -4.85
CA LEU A 387 9.51 -11.23 -6.29
C LEU A 387 10.75 -10.63 -6.93
N SER A 388 11.49 -11.34 -7.75
CA SER A 388 11.95 -12.70 -7.51
C SER A 388 13.33 -12.68 -6.86
N ILE A 389 13.81 -13.84 -6.44
CA ILE A 389 15.17 -13.99 -5.90
C ILE A 389 16.24 -14.31 -6.96
N ASP A 390 15.83 -14.61 -8.20
CA ASP A 390 16.70 -14.69 -9.37
C ASP A 390 16.36 -13.60 -10.40
N GLY A 391 17.37 -13.17 -11.16
CA GLY A 391 17.26 -12.18 -12.23
C GLY A 391 16.81 -12.77 -13.58
N THR A 392 16.74 -11.91 -14.58
CA THR A 392 16.25 -12.27 -15.92
C THR A 392 17.05 -13.39 -16.58
N HIS A 393 18.37 -13.49 -16.38
CA HIS A 393 19.16 -14.63 -16.90
C HIS A 393 19.35 -15.76 -15.89
N GLY A 394 18.63 -15.74 -14.76
CA GLY A 394 18.74 -16.74 -13.70
C GLY A 394 19.89 -16.49 -12.72
N GLU A 395 20.49 -15.30 -12.72
CA GLU A 395 21.50 -14.95 -11.73
C GLU A 395 20.89 -14.77 -10.33
N THR A 396 21.60 -15.27 -9.30
CA THR A 396 21.23 -15.19 -7.89
C THR A 396 22.33 -14.49 -7.10
N PRO A 397 22.54 -13.16 -7.27
CA PRO A 397 23.67 -12.47 -6.66
C PRO A 397 23.52 -12.31 -5.14
N ASP A 398 24.58 -12.61 -4.38
CA ASP A 398 24.64 -12.40 -2.92
C ASP A 398 24.36 -10.95 -2.49
N LEU A 399 24.61 -9.99 -3.40
CA LEU A 399 24.47 -8.56 -3.15
C LEU A 399 23.08 -8.19 -2.62
N VAL A 400 22.03 -8.67 -3.27
CA VAL A 400 20.65 -8.27 -2.99
C VAL A 400 20.17 -8.72 -1.62
N PRO A 401 20.25 -10.01 -1.22
CA PRO A 401 19.85 -10.41 0.12
C PRO A 401 20.68 -9.72 1.21
N ASN A 402 21.99 -9.51 0.99
CA ASN A 402 22.86 -8.82 1.95
C ASN A 402 22.45 -7.35 2.20
N GLU A 403 21.84 -6.69 1.22
CA GLU A 403 21.38 -5.30 1.35
C GLU A 403 19.93 -5.20 1.84
N VAL A 404 19.04 -6.06 1.35
CA VAL A 404 17.60 -5.97 1.60
C VAL A 404 17.22 -6.50 2.99
N ILE A 405 17.79 -7.64 3.40
CA ILE A 405 17.41 -8.32 4.65
C ILE A 405 17.52 -7.41 5.89
N PRO A 406 18.61 -6.64 6.09
CA PRO A 406 18.73 -5.73 7.23
C PRO A 406 17.59 -4.70 7.31
N HIS A 407 17.13 -4.16 6.18
CA HIS A 407 16.03 -3.20 6.14
C HIS A 407 14.69 -3.83 6.53
N VAL A 408 14.41 -5.04 6.03
CA VAL A 408 13.21 -5.81 6.39
C VAL A 408 13.20 -6.13 7.88
N LEU A 409 14.30 -6.71 8.41
CA LEU A 409 14.40 -7.07 9.83
C LEU A 409 14.27 -5.85 10.75
N ASN A 410 14.82 -4.69 10.36
CA ASN A 410 14.66 -3.45 11.11
C ASN A 410 13.19 -3.00 11.19
N CYS A 411 12.46 -3.07 10.08
CA CYS A 411 11.05 -2.70 10.04
C CYS A 411 10.17 -3.67 10.86
N ILE A 412 10.48 -4.97 10.83
CA ILE A 412 9.77 -5.96 11.66
C ILE A 412 10.04 -5.72 13.15
N GLY A 413 11.29 -5.45 13.53
CA GLY A 413 11.66 -5.16 14.91
C GLY A 413 11.04 -3.88 15.48
N THR A 414 10.50 -3.01 14.63
CA THR A 414 9.89 -1.73 15.01
C THR A 414 8.54 -1.52 14.32
N SER A 415 7.80 -2.61 14.10
CA SER A 415 6.50 -2.57 13.44
C SER A 415 5.45 -1.81 14.26
N PRO A 416 4.44 -1.20 13.61
CA PRO A 416 3.39 -0.47 14.33
C PRO A 416 2.70 -1.30 15.41
N ASP A 417 2.59 -0.77 16.63
CA ASP A 417 1.90 -1.42 17.77
C ASP A 417 0.74 -0.59 18.35
N ALA A 418 0.50 0.59 17.78
CA ALA A 418 -0.64 1.46 18.06
C ALA A 418 -1.06 2.23 16.80
N PRO A 419 -2.29 2.81 16.77
CA PRO A 419 -2.70 3.67 15.67
C PRO A 419 -1.70 4.81 15.45
N GLY A 420 -1.35 5.04 14.19
CA GLY A 420 -0.45 6.13 13.80
C GLY A 420 -1.10 7.50 13.85
N LEU A 421 -0.42 8.50 13.27
CA LEU A 421 -0.90 9.89 13.30
C LEU A 421 -2.28 10.06 12.65
N CYS A 422 -2.50 9.38 11.52
CA CYS A 422 -3.79 9.33 10.82
C CYS A 422 -4.24 7.87 10.62
N THR A 423 -5.50 7.60 10.95
CA THR A 423 -6.15 6.29 10.76
C THR A 423 -7.28 6.41 9.75
N TRP A 424 -7.19 5.65 8.66
CA TRP A 424 -8.23 5.56 7.65
C TRP A 424 -9.35 4.64 8.14
N LEU A 425 -10.51 5.22 8.41
CA LEU A 425 -11.75 4.50 8.61
C LEU A 425 -12.35 4.24 7.22
N TYR A 426 -12.02 3.09 6.65
CA TYR A 426 -12.39 2.70 5.29
C TYR A 426 -13.85 2.17 5.26
N PRO A 427 -14.73 2.76 4.43
CA PRO A 427 -16.12 2.33 4.30
C PRO A 427 -16.27 1.10 3.41
N PHE A 428 -15.64 -0.01 3.83
CA PHE A 428 -15.51 -1.24 3.04
C PHE A 428 -16.88 -1.78 2.61
N ASP A 429 -17.83 -1.90 3.54
CA ASP A 429 -19.16 -2.44 3.25
C ASP A 429 -19.99 -1.42 2.45
N GLU A 430 -19.94 -0.16 2.82
CA GLU A 430 -20.75 0.91 2.22
C GLU A 430 -20.36 1.18 0.78
N TYR A 431 -19.07 1.11 0.43
CA TYR A 431 -18.62 1.22 -0.96
C TYR A 431 -19.21 0.12 -1.85
N HIS A 432 -19.18 -1.13 -1.39
CA HIS A 432 -19.79 -2.26 -2.11
C HIS A 432 -21.29 -2.03 -2.30
N ASP A 433 -22.00 -1.56 -1.26
CA ASP A 433 -23.42 -1.25 -1.37
C ASP A 433 -23.68 -0.09 -2.34
N MET A 434 -22.87 0.97 -2.30
CA MET A 434 -22.98 2.12 -3.22
C MET A 434 -22.79 1.73 -4.69
N ALA A 435 -21.84 0.85 -4.97
CA ALA A 435 -21.59 0.39 -6.34
C ALA A 435 -22.71 -0.54 -6.85
N TYR A 436 -23.16 -1.50 -6.04
CA TYR A 436 -24.15 -2.50 -6.48
C TYR A 436 -25.60 -2.04 -6.41
N ASN A 437 -25.92 -1.05 -5.57
CA ASN A 437 -27.24 -0.39 -5.57
C ASN A 437 -27.39 0.60 -6.74
N GLY A 438 -26.29 0.91 -7.43
CA GLY A 438 -26.32 1.51 -8.77
C GLY A 438 -26.45 3.03 -8.85
N THR A 439 -26.38 3.76 -7.74
CA THR A 439 -26.67 5.20 -7.71
C THR A 439 -25.47 6.08 -7.35
N ARG A 440 -24.37 5.53 -6.83
CA ARG A 440 -23.26 6.31 -6.24
C ARG A 440 -21.85 5.79 -6.57
N ILE A 441 -21.72 5.00 -7.63
CA ILE A 441 -20.43 4.40 -8.06
C ILE A 441 -19.34 5.46 -8.34
N GLY A 442 -19.71 6.64 -8.83
CA GLY A 442 -18.77 7.74 -9.05
C GLY A 442 -18.14 8.30 -7.76
N GLU A 443 -18.84 8.21 -6.63
CA GLU A 443 -18.28 8.58 -5.32
C GLU A 443 -17.24 7.57 -4.84
N VAL A 444 -17.49 6.27 -5.09
CA VAL A 444 -16.54 5.19 -4.80
C VAL A 444 -15.25 5.40 -5.61
N PHE A 445 -15.39 5.66 -6.91
CA PHE A 445 -14.27 5.98 -7.78
C PHE A 445 -13.49 7.21 -7.27
N PHE A 446 -14.20 8.30 -6.97
CA PHE A 446 -13.59 9.52 -6.48
C PHE A 446 -12.80 9.29 -5.19
N GLY A 447 -13.40 8.62 -4.20
CA GLY A 447 -12.87 8.55 -2.85
C GLY A 447 -11.47 7.96 -2.77
N ASP A 448 -11.23 6.87 -3.50
CA ASP A 448 -9.94 6.19 -3.48
C ASP A 448 -8.89 6.89 -4.36
N TRP A 449 -9.29 7.45 -5.50
CA TRP A 449 -8.38 8.25 -6.33
C TRP A 449 -7.94 9.55 -5.63
N PHE A 450 -8.84 10.17 -4.87
CA PHE A 450 -8.55 11.37 -4.11
C PHE A 450 -7.56 11.09 -2.99
N ILE A 451 -7.81 10.04 -2.19
CA ILE A 451 -6.92 9.70 -1.07
C ILE A 451 -5.54 9.22 -1.56
N ARG A 452 -5.47 8.47 -2.67
CA ARG A 452 -4.22 8.10 -3.34
C ARG A 452 -3.35 9.32 -3.61
N THR A 453 -3.94 10.37 -4.19
CA THR A 453 -3.20 11.59 -4.52
C THR A 453 -2.84 12.40 -3.26
N ALA A 454 -3.68 12.38 -2.23
CA ALA A 454 -3.35 13.01 -0.94
C ALA A 454 -2.14 12.33 -0.26
N ILE A 455 -2.10 11.00 -0.20
CA ILE A 455 -0.97 10.22 0.33
C ILE A 455 0.29 10.48 -0.50
N GLY A 456 0.18 10.42 -1.83
CA GLY A 456 1.29 10.73 -2.75
C GLY A 456 1.84 12.15 -2.61
N ASN A 457 1.06 13.06 -2.01
CA ASN A 457 1.48 14.42 -1.67
C ASN A 457 1.84 14.60 -0.18
N GLY A 458 2.16 13.52 0.54
CA GLY A 458 2.72 13.54 1.89
C GLY A 458 1.69 13.53 3.01
N PHE A 459 0.42 13.21 2.75
CA PHE A 459 -0.56 13.01 3.82
C PHE A 459 -0.19 11.75 4.64
N PRO A 460 0.10 11.88 5.96
CA PRO A 460 0.82 10.86 6.74
C PRO A 460 -0.09 9.73 7.24
N MET A 461 -0.75 9.03 6.32
CA MET A 461 -1.66 7.93 6.62
C MET A 461 -0.94 6.59 6.60
N ASN A 462 -1.05 5.82 7.68
CA ASN A 462 -0.40 4.51 7.78
C ASN A 462 -1.25 3.43 8.48
N THR A 463 -2.42 3.77 8.98
CA THR A 463 -3.26 2.83 9.74
C THR A 463 -4.63 2.75 9.07
N VAL A 464 -5.20 1.55 8.97
CA VAL A 464 -6.53 1.33 8.38
C VAL A 464 -7.43 0.48 9.26
N ILE A 465 -8.72 0.77 9.26
CA ILE A 465 -9.77 -0.02 9.90
C ILE A 465 -11.05 0.09 9.08
N SER A 466 -11.81 -0.99 8.93
CA SER A 466 -13.13 -0.93 8.31
C SER A 466 -14.16 -0.28 9.24
N THR A 467 -15.21 0.33 8.69
CA THR A 467 -16.39 0.82 9.44
C THR A 467 -16.99 -0.25 10.36
N LYS A 468 -17.07 -1.49 9.88
CA LYS A 468 -17.51 -2.65 10.67
C LYS A 468 -16.60 -2.96 11.85
N ASN A 469 -15.27 -3.01 11.64
CA ASN A 469 -14.33 -3.33 12.72
C ASN A 469 -14.25 -2.18 13.74
N TYR A 470 -14.34 -0.93 13.28
CA TYR A 470 -14.38 0.26 14.12
C TYR A 470 -15.52 0.22 15.14
N ARG A 471 -16.74 -0.12 14.70
CA ARG A 471 -17.92 -0.28 15.56
C ARG A 471 -17.68 -1.22 16.74
N THR A 472 -16.95 -2.30 16.48
CA THR A 472 -16.68 -3.33 17.49
C THR A 472 -15.53 -2.91 18.40
N ALA A 473 -14.47 -2.35 17.81
CA ALA A 473 -13.28 -1.90 18.54
C ALA A 473 -13.60 -0.75 19.50
N VAL A 474 -14.39 0.25 19.07
CA VAL A 474 -14.71 1.43 19.89
C VAL A 474 -15.62 1.10 21.07
N LYS A 475 -16.52 0.10 20.92
CA LYS A 475 -17.35 -0.39 22.03
C LYS A 475 -16.49 -1.06 23.11
N SER A 476 -15.45 -1.78 22.70
CA SER A 476 -14.57 -2.51 23.61
C SER A 476 -13.52 -1.59 24.24
N ASN A 477 -12.98 -0.65 23.48
CA ASN A 477 -12.00 0.33 23.95
C ASN A 477 -12.26 1.72 23.33
N PRO A 478 -13.10 2.56 23.98
CA PRO A 478 -13.43 3.89 23.47
C PRO A 478 -12.24 4.83 23.31
N LYS A 479 -11.13 4.57 24.03
CA LYS A 479 -9.92 5.40 24.02
C LYS A 479 -8.91 5.00 22.95
N LEU A 480 -9.12 3.90 22.23
CA LEU A 480 -8.17 3.39 21.22
C LEU A 480 -7.75 4.46 20.21
N PHE A 481 -8.66 5.36 19.85
CA PHE A 481 -8.45 6.38 18.82
C PHE A 481 -8.15 7.78 19.38
N SER A 482 -7.85 7.95 20.68
CA SER A 482 -7.57 9.29 21.24
C SER A 482 -6.32 9.94 20.64
N GLY A 483 -5.34 9.12 20.27
CA GLY A 483 -4.04 9.52 19.75
C GLY A 483 -3.99 9.76 18.24
N THR A 484 -5.01 9.35 17.50
CA THR A 484 -5.03 9.46 16.04
C THR A 484 -6.04 10.50 15.55
N ILE A 485 -5.87 10.93 14.30
CA ILE A 485 -6.90 11.64 13.54
C ILE A 485 -7.64 10.59 12.71
N LEU A 486 -8.94 10.41 12.97
CA LEU A 486 -9.78 9.55 12.14
C LEU A 486 -10.04 10.24 10.79
N VAL A 487 -9.83 9.52 9.69
CA VAL A 487 -9.99 10.01 8.33
C VAL A 487 -11.00 9.12 7.61
N THR A 488 -12.05 9.68 7.02
CA THR A 488 -13.07 8.87 6.30
C THR A 488 -13.82 9.71 5.27
N PRO A 489 -14.35 9.11 4.19
CA PRO A 489 -15.32 9.78 3.35
C PRO A 489 -16.52 10.29 4.15
N VAL A 490 -17.19 11.33 3.67
CA VAL A 490 -18.40 11.84 4.33
C VAL A 490 -19.44 10.70 4.45
N PRO A 491 -19.81 10.30 5.67
CA PRO A 491 -20.66 9.12 5.84
C PRO A 491 -22.12 9.43 5.49
N SER A 492 -22.76 8.47 4.84
CA SER A 492 -24.21 8.43 4.60
C SER A 492 -24.95 7.47 5.54
N ASP A 493 -24.23 6.52 6.13
CA ASP A 493 -24.80 5.58 7.10
C ASP A 493 -25.04 6.26 8.45
N ALA A 494 -26.28 6.13 8.95
CA ALA A 494 -26.72 6.80 10.17
C ALA A 494 -26.03 6.25 11.43
N GLY A 495 -25.63 4.98 11.46
CA GLY A 495 -24.94 4.42 12.62
C GLY A 495 -23.50 4.96 12.71
N ILE A 496 -22.76 4.94 11.60
CA ILE A 496 -21.37 5.45 11.55
C ILE A 496 -21.36 6.95 11.82
N ALA A 497 -22.29 7.71 11.23
CA ALA A 497 -22.44 9.12 11.53
C ALA A 497 -22.64 9.37 13.04
N GLY A 498 -23.48 8.58 13.71
CA GLY A 498 -23.70 8.68 15.15
C GLY A 498 -22.44 8.41 15.98
N GLU A 499 -21.67 7.38 15.64
CA GLU A 499 -20.43 7.01 16.34
C GLU A 499 -19.32 8.05 16.15
N LEU A 500 -19.19 8.61 14.94
CA LEU A 500 -18.25 9.69 14.66
C LEU A 500 -18.60 10.98 15.40
N LEU A 501 -19.88 11.31 15.52
CA LEU A 501 -20.33 12.44 16.34
C LEU A 501 -20.09 12.21 17.83
N ALA A 502 -20.24 10.97 18.32
CA ALA A 502 -19.88 10.61 19.68
C ALA A 502 -18.36 10.72 19.93
N HIS A 503 -17.54 10.29 18.96
CA HIS A 503 -16.09 10.47 19.00
C HIS A 503 -15.72 11.95 19.10
N LEU A 504 -16.34 12.81 18.30
CA LEU A 504 -16.16 14.27 18.37
C LEU A 504 -16.58 14.83 19.73
N ALA A 505 -17.76 14.45 20.24
CA ALA A 505 -18.25 14.90 21.54
C ALA A 505 -17.32 14.53 22.70
N ALA A 506 -16.55 13.44 22.56
CA ALA A 506 -15.55 12.99 23.52
C ALA A 506 -14.17 13.68 23.38
N GLY A 507 -14.04 14.73 22.57
CA GLY A 507 -12.75 15.40 22.33
C GLY A 507 -11.96 14.83 21.15
N GLY A 508 -12.58 13.98 20.34
CA GLY A 508 -11.95 13.30 19.21
C GLY A 508 -11.57 14.21 18.05
N ARG A 509 -10.72 13.69 17.15
CA ARG A 509 -10.20 14.39 15.97
C ARG A 509 -10.67 13.67 14.72
N LEU A 510 -11.49 14.34 13.92
CA LEU A 510 -12.11 13.77 12.73
C LEU A 510 -11.85 14.65 11.51
N MET A 511 -11.35 14.02 10.44
CA MET A 511 -11.21 14.62 9.12
C MET A 511 -12.11 13.86 8.14
N LEU A 512 -13.04 14.57 7.52
CA LEU A 512 -13.93 14.06 6.49
C LEU A 512 -13.45 14.48 5.10
N TYR A 513 -13.71 13.67 4.09
CA TYR A 513 -13.48 14.09 2.70
C TYR A 513 -14.58 13.66 1.74
N GLY A 514 -14.74 14.41 0.65
CA GLY A 514 -15.66 14.06 -0.43
C GLY A 514 -17.00 14.81 -0.42
N PRO A 515 -17.91 14.41 -1.32
CA PRO A 515 -19.20 15.06 -1.54
C PRO A 515 -20.10 14.98 -0.31
N THR A 516 -20.99 15.96 -0.19
CA THR A 516 -21.97 16.07 0.90
C THR A 516 -23.41 15.89 0.45
N GLU A 517 -23.63 15.55 -0.82
CA GLU A 517 -24.97 15.42 -1.42
C GLU A 517 -25.80 14.37 -0.68
N HIS A 518 -25.19 13.21 -0.38
CA HIS A 518 -25.82 12.08 0.29
C HIS A 518 -25.40 11.95 1.77
N ALA A 519 -24.82 13.01 2.35
CA ALA A 519 -24.34 12.98 3.74
C ALA A 519 -25.50 12.80 4.73
N ASP A 520 -25.23 12.12 5.85
CA ASP A 520 -26.15 12.13 6.98
C ASP A 520 -26.41 13.59 7.44
N LYS A 521 -27.67 13.95 7.65
CA LYS A 521 -28.06 15.33 7.98
C LYS A 521 -27.40 15.85 9.25
N ARG A 522 -27.09 14.98 10.22
CA ARG A 522 -26.39 15.36 11.46
C ARG A 522 -24.93 15.69 11.19
N ILE A 523 -24.30 15.05 10.19
CA ILE A 523 -22.94 15.37 9.76
C ILE A 523 -22.91 16.71 9.03
N LEU A 524 -23.88 16.98 8.14
CA LEU A 524 -24.03 18.30 7.52
C LEU A 524 -24.20 19.41 8.55
N ALA A 525 -25.07 19.19 9.54
CA ALA A 525 -25.27 20.13 10.65
C ALA A 525 -24.00 20.28 11.51
N ALA A 526 -23.26 19.19 11.75
CA ALA A 526 -21.98 19.23 12.45
C ALA A 526 -20.91 20.00 11.66
N LEU A 527 -20.95 19.97 10.33
CA LEU A 527 -20.05 20.74 9.46
C LEU A 527 -20.49 22.20 9.26
N ASN A 528 -21.69 22.58 9.72
CA ASN A 528 -22.31 23.87 9.40
C ASN A 528 -22.43 24.09 7.88
N LEU A 529 -22.81 23.02 7.15
CA LEU A 529 -22.96 23.03 5.70
C LEU A 529 -24.40 22.76 5.27
N MET A 530 -24.76 23.35 4.14
CA MET A 530 -25.93 22.99 3.34
C MET A 530 -25.55 22.91 1.86
N ASN A 531 -26.36 22.20 1.08
CA ASN A 531 -26.17 22.07 -0.36
C ASN A 531 -26.98 23.15 -1.11
N ASP A 532 -26.33 23.79 -2.06
CA ASP A 532 -26.86 24.78 -3.01
C ASP A 532 -26.56 24.29 -4.45
N GLU A 533 -26.89 25.08 -5.47
CA GLU A 533 -26.65 24.70 -6.87
C GLU A 533 -25.20 24.29 -7.14
N PRO A 534 -24.92 23.18 -7.86
CA PRO A 534 -23.56 22.77 -8.11
C PRO A 534 -22.76 23.77 -8.96
N VAL A 535 -21.45 23.76 -8.78
CA VAL A 535 -20.48 24.31 -9.73
C VAL A 535 -19.44 23.25 -10.10
N SER A 536 -18.96 23.31 -11.34
CA SER A 536 -17.96 22.40 -11.91
C SER A 536 -17.21 23.07 -13.06
N GLY A 537 -16.25 22.35 -13.66
CA GLY A 537 -15.40 22.85 -14.74
C GLY A 537 -14.18 23.59 -14.21
N GLU A 538 -13.78 24.66 -14.90
CA GLU A 538 -12.66 25.51 -14.44
C GLU A 538 -13.15 26.50 -13.37
N LEU A 539 -12.51 26.43 -12.20
CA LEU A 539 -12.82 27.20 -11.00
C LEU A 539 -11.56 27.93 -10.51
N THR A 540 -11.75 28.92 -9.64
CA THR A 540 -10.65 29.58 -8.92
C THR A 540 -10.71 29.20 -7.44
N ALA A 541 -9.62 28.66 -6.90
CA ALA A 541 -9.46 28.42 -5.47
C ALA A 541 -9.03 29.70 -4.74
N GLU A 542 -9.74 30.01 -3.67
CA GLU A 542 -9.39 30.98 -2.65
C GLU A 542 -9.09 30.19 -1.37
N TYR A 543 -7.91 30.35 -0.77
CA TYR A 543 -7.52 29.64 0.46
C TYR A 543 -6.75 30.56 1.39
N ASP A 544 -6.97 30.39 2.69
CA ASP A 544 -6.40 31.27 3.73
C ASP A 544 -5.01 30.81 4.18
N ILE A 545 -4.78 29.49 4.14
CA ILE A 545 -3.53 28.87 4.57
C ILE A 545 -2.85 28.30 3.33
N PRO A 546 -1.64 28.77 2.97
CA PRO A 546 -0.89 28.17 1.88
C PRO A 546 -0.54 26.72 2.25
N PRO A 547 -0.66 25.76 1.31
CA PRO A 547 -0.46 24.35 1.60
C PRO A 547 0.99 24.03 1.97
N ASP A 548 1.92 24.69 1.28
CA ASP A 548 3.37 24.56 1.39
C ASP A 548 4.02 25.94 1.24
N ILE A 549 5.34 26.01 1.32
CA ILE A 549 6.11 27.25 1.10
C ILE A 549 6.79 27.14 -0.26
N LEU A 550 6.48 28.05 -1.16
CA LEU A 550 7.17 28.21 -2.43
C LEU A 550 8.16 29.38 -2.35
N THR A 551 9.44 29.14 -2.67
CA THR A 551 10.49 30.16 -2.55
C THR A 551 10.67 31.00 -3.81
N GLU A 552 10.26 30.52 -4.98
CA GLU A 552 10.47 31.21 -6.27
C GLU A 552 9.15 31.55 -6.99
N LYS A 553 8.15 30.68 -6.92
CA LYS A 553 6.84 30.88 -7.57
C LYS A 553 5.70 31.01 -6.57
N LYS A 554 4.51 31.39 -7.05
CA LYS A 554 3.26 31.36 -6.27
C LYS A 554 2.47 30.11 -6.62
N PHE A 555 1.64 29.64 -5.70
CA PHE A 555 0.70 28.57 -6.02
C PHE A 555 -0.27 29.02 -7.10
N PRO A 556 -0.60 28.16 -8.07
CA PRO A 556 -1.71 28.41 -8.95
C PRO A 556 -3.01 28.54 -8.16
N LYS A 557 -3.98 29.25 -8.72
CA LYS A 557 -5.35 29.33 -8.18
C LYS A 557 -6.36 28.56 -9.03
N LYS A 558 -6.00 28.15 -10.24
CA LYS A 558 -6.91 27.44 -11.13
C LYS A 558 -7.16 26.04 -10.59
N VAL A 559 -8.41 25.61 -10.52
CA VAL A 559 -8.80 24.24 -10.18
C VAL A 559 -9.68 23.72 -11.30
N ARG A 560 -9.48 22.48 -11.71
CA ARG A 560 -10.39 21.80 -12.62
C ARG A 560 -11.20 20.78 -11.83
N HIS A 561 -12.52 20.96 -11.82
CA HIS A 561 -13.46 20.07 -11.15
C HIS A 561 -14.27 19.30 -12.19
N ASN A 562 -13.94 18.03 -12.41
CA ASN A 562 -14.69 17.14 -13.29
C ASN A 562 -15.70 16.33 -12.46
N GLU A 563 -16.99 16.54 -12.68
CA GLU A 563 -18.06 15.90 -11.91
C GLU A 563 -18.01 14.37 -12.00
N LEU A 564 -17.67 13.82 -13.18
CA LEU A 564 -17.62 12.38 -13.41
C LEU A 564 -16.57 11.71 -12.53
N SER A 565 -15.35 12.27 -12.49
CA SER A 565 -14.25 11.71 -11.71
C SER A 565 -14.18 12.23 -10.27
N SER A 566 -14.97 13.25 -9.90
CA SER A 566 -14.93 13.92 -8.59
C SER A 566 -16.17 13.70 -7.72
N GLY A 567 -17.00 12.71 -8.08
CA GLY A 567 -18.19 12.33 -7.31
C GLY A 567 -19.25 13.44 -7.28
N GLY A 568 -19.61 13.97 -8.46
CA GLY A 568 -20.59 15.05 -8.63
C GLY A 568 -19.99 16.44 -8.50
N GLY A 569 -20.83 17.48 -8.63
CA GLY A 569 -20.43 18.89 -8.55
C GLY A 569 -20.12 19.38 -7.12
N ILE A 570 -19.71 20.64 -7.00
CA ILE A 570 -19.49 21.29 -5.69
C ILE A 570 -20.74 22.08 -5.30
N HIS A 571 -21.44 21.65 -4.25
CA HIS A 571 -22.73 22.22 -3.80
C HIS A 571 -22.62 23.06 -2.53
N THR A 572 -21.50 22.96 -1.83
CA THR A 572 -21.41 23.28 -0.41
C THR A 572 -21.33 24.78 -0.12
N VAL A 573 -22.22 25.24 0.76
CA VAL A 573 -22.21 26.59 1.34
C VAL A 573 -22.43 26.50 2.85
N LEU A 574 -22.06 27.55 3.60
CA LEU A 574 -22.32 27.58 5.05
C LEU A 574 -23.82 27.67 5.33
N SER A 575 -24.32 26.84 6.24
CA SER A 575 -25.70 26.94 6.74
C SER A 575 -25.89 28.18 7.63
N ASP A 576 -24.91 28.50 8.48
CA ASP A 576 -24.86 29.72 9.28
C ASP A 576 -23.51 30.41 9.09
N LYS A 577 -23.53 31.55 8.40
CA LYS A 577 -22.34 32.39 8.14
C LYS A 577 -21.83 33.10 9.40
N LYS A 578 -22.61 33.16 10.48
CA LYS A 578 -22.26 33.84 11.73
C LYS A 578 -21.70 32.88 12.79
N ASP A 579 -21.65 31.58 12.52
CA ASP A 579 -21.11 30.59 13.45
C ASP A 579 -19.62 30.80 13.69
N LYS A 580 -19.28 31.35 14.87
CA LYS A 580 -17.89 31.62 15.27
C LYS A 580 -17.07 30.34 15.49
N ALA A 581 -17.72 29.19 15.62
CA ALA A 581 -17.04 27.91 15.76
C ALA A 581 -16.53 27.37 14.42
N THR A 582 -17.00 27.90 13.28
CA THR A 582 -16.61 27.47 11.93
C THR A 582 -15.56 28.40 11.33
N THR A 583 -14.52 27.81 10.77
CA THR A 583 -13.50 28.51 9.99
C THR A 583 -13.42 27.88 8.60
N VAL A 584 -13.89 28.61 7.59
CA VAL A 584 -13.68 28.24 6.18
C VAL A 584 -12.22 28.51 5.85
N THR A 585 -11.51 27.51 5.33
CA THR A 585 -10.08 27.62 4.99
C THR A 585 -9.85 27.66 3.49
N ALA A 586 -10.81 27.16 2.69
CA ALA A 586 -10.78 27.29 1.24
C ALA A 586 -12.18 27.32 0.60
N GLN A 587 -12.29 28.06 -0.51
CA GLN A 587 -13.46 28.17 -1.36
C GLN A 587 -13.09 27.98 -2.84
N ALA A 588 -14.02 27.45 -3.63
CA ALA A 588 -13.96 27.47 -5.08
C ALA A 588 -14.95 28.52 -5.62
N VAL A 589 -14.50 29.30 -6.59
CA VAL A 589 -15.27 30.36 -7.24
C VAL A 589 -15.43 30.02 -8.71
N SER A 590 -16.68 29.95 -9.19
CA SER A 590 -16.98 29.73 -10.61
C SER A 590 -16.72 30.98 -11.45
N THR A 591 -16.65 30.81 -12.77
CA THR A 591 -16.55 31.92 -13.74
C THR A 591 -17.74 32.90 -13.65
N LYS A 592 -18.90 32.43 -13.15
CA LYS A 592 -20.10 33.24 -12.89
C LYS A 592 -20.12 33.85 -11.48
N GLY A 593 -19.03 33.77 -10.71
CA GLY A 593 -18.90 34.35 -9.38
C GLY A 593 -19.58 33.57 -8.24
N LYS A 594 -20.11 32.37 -8.48
CA LYS A 594 -20.69 31.53 -7.42
C LYS A 594 -19.58 30.96 -6.55
N LYS A 595 -19.67 31.16 -5.23
CA LYS A 595 -18.70 30.63 -4.26
C LYS A 595 -19.22 29.35 -3.61
N ARG A 596 -18.35 28.36 -3.47
CA ARG A 596 -18.60 27.11 -2.75
C ARG A 596 -17.48 26.82 -1.77
N VAL A 597 -17.81 26.36 -0.57
CA VAL A 597 -16.84 25.98 0.45
C VAL A 597 -16.21 24.65 0.05
N ILE A 598 -14.88 24.56 -0.02
CA ILE A 598 -14.18 23.31 -0.37
C ILE A 598 -13.30 22.79 0.75
N ALA A 599 -13.00 23.60 1.77
CA ALA A 599 -12.44 23.13 3.02
C ALA A 599 -12.86 24.01 4.21
N LEU A 600 -13.08 23.37 5.35
CA LEU A 600 -13.37 24.06 6.62
C LEU A 600 -12.88 23.24 7.81
N SER A 601 -12.69 23.94 8.93
CA SER A 601 -12.57 23.35 10.25
C SER A 601 -13.67 23.89 11.16
N ARG A 602 -14.10 23.09 12.12
CA ARG A 602 -15.06 23.51 13.14
C ARG A 602 -14.62 23.02 14.51
N LYS A 603 -14.81 23.87 15.52
CA LYS A 603 -14.50 23.61 16.93
C LYS A 603 -15.68 24.05 17.80
N ALA A 604 -16.72 23.22 17.87
CA ALA A 604 -17.89 23.56 18.68
C ALA A 604 -17.60 23.35 20.18
N PRO A 605 -18.06 24.26 21.07
CA PRO A 605 -17.86 24.11 22.51
C PRO A 605 -18.38 22.77 23.08
N ALA A 606 -19.47 22.25 22.49
CA ALA A 606 -20.07 20.97 22.87
C ALA A 606 -19.18 19.73 22.61
N TRP A 607 -18.04 19.90 21.94
CA TRP A 607 -17.15 18.78 21.57
C TRP A 607 -15.98 18.58 22.53
N ASN A 608 -15.92 19.29 23.67
CA ASN A 608 -14.88 19.09 24.69
C ASN A 608 -13.45 19.16 24.11
N GLY A 609 -13.22 20.10 23.19
CA GLY A 609 -11.94 20.24 22.48
C GLY A 609 -11.82 19.40 21.19
N GLY A 610 -12.86 18.62 20.86
CA GLY A 610 -12.94 17.86 19.61
C GLY A 610 -12.98 18.79 18.40
N ILE A 611 -12.42 18.30 17.30
CA ILE A 611 -12.19 19.09 16.08
C ILE A 611 -12.67 18.28 14.89
N LEU A 612 -13.50 18.92 14.07
CA LEU A 612 -13.97 18.38 12.80
C LEU A 612 -13.38 19.20 11.66
N THR A 613 -12.71 18.54 10.72
CA THR A 613 -12.31 19.15 9.45
C THR A 613 -12.99 18.43 8.28
N TRP A 614 -13.17 19.14 7.17
CA TRP A 614 -13.71 18.55 5.96
C TRP A 614 -13.07 19.16 4.72
N VAL A 615 -12.85 18.32 3.70
CA VAL A 615 -12.35 18.71 2.37
C VAL A 615 -13.26 18.12 1.29
N ARG A 616 -13.85 18.94 0.42
CA ARG A 616 -14.70 18.47 -0.70
C ARG A 616 -13.93 17.56 -1.66
N GLY A 617 -12.69 17.93 -1.93
CA GLY A 617 -11.81 17.28 -2.89
C GLY A 617 -12.20 17.50 -4.35
N SER A 618 -11.23 17.31 -5.24
CA SER A 618 -11.40 17.16 -6.69
C SER A 618 -10.22 16.33 -7.17
N ASN A 619 -10.46 15.41 -8.10
CA ASN A 619 -9.37 14.62 -8.66
C ASN A 619 -8.62 15.44 -9.70
N SER A 620 -7.35 15.73 -9.43
CA SER A 620 -6.49 16.62 -10.23
C SER A 620 -5.88 15.92 -11.46
N PHE A 621 -6.70 15.22 -12.21
CA PHE A 621 -6.32 14.51 -13.42
C PHE A 621 -7.40 14.53 -14.50
N THR A 622 -6.99 14.19 -15.72
CA THR A 622 -7.86 13.84 -16.84
C THR A 622 -7.90 12.33 -17.05
N LEU A 623 -9.01 11.87 -17.64
CA LEU A 623 -9.19 10.50 -18.06
C LEU A 623 -8.58 10.36 -19.46
N PRO A 624 -7.57 9.49 -19.67
CA PRO A 624 -6.94 9.30 -20.97
C PRO A 624 -7.93 8.83 -22.04
N GLU A 625 -7.79 9.30 -23.27
CA GLU A 625 -8.65 8.85 -24.38
C GLU A 625 -8.39 7.38 -24.76
N PHE A 626 -7.16 6.93 -24.56
CA PHE A 626 -6.75 5.55 -24.85
C PHE A 626 -7.32 4.56 -23.82
N LYS A 627 -8.12 3.61 -24.29
CA LYS A 627 -8.79 2.63 -23.42
C LYS A 627 -7.86 1.67 -22.67
N GLY A 628 -6.63 1.47 -23.16
CA GLY A 628 -5.62 0.64 -22.49
C GLY A 628 -4.75 1.40 -21.49
N ALA A 629 -5.07 2.67 -21.18
CA ALA A 629 -4.31 3.43 -20.20
C ALA A 629 -4.41 2.80 -18.81
N HIS A 630 -3.27 2.71 -18.11
CA HIS A 630 -3.20 2.12 -16.77
C HIS A 630 -3.39 3.13 -15.64
N LEU A 631 -3.08 4.41 -15.90
CA LEU A 631 -3.12 5.49 -14.93
C LEU A 631 -3.79 6.73 -15.53
N PRO A 632 -4.39 7.60 -14.70
CA PRO A 632 -4.84 8.92 -15.11
C PRO A 632 -3.69 9.82 -15.59
N GLU A 633 -4.02 10.83 -16.40
CA GLU A 633 -3.11 11.92 -16.77
C GLU A 633 -3.20 13.06 -15.77
N MET A 634 -2.17 13.24 -14.94
CA MET A 634 -2.14 14.28 -13.92
C MET A 634 -2.09 15.69 -14.56
N LEU A 635 -2.86 16.64 -14.01
CA LEU A 635 -2.86 18.03 -14.48
C LEU A 635 -1.51 18.71 -14.22
N ASP A 636 -1.09 19.67 -15.04
CA ASP A 636 0.14 20.44 -14.77
C ASP A 636 0.02 21.20 -13.44
N GLN A 637 0.89 20.87 -12.48
CA GLN A 637 0.90 21.46 -11.14
C GLN A 637 1.32 22.94 -11.14
N ASN A 638 1.98 23.44 -12.18
CA ASN A 638 2.27 24.87 -12.28
C ASN A 638 1.06 25.68 -12.77
N GLU A 639 0.12 25.05 -13.49
CA GLU A 639 -1.12 25.69 -13.94
C GLU A 639 -2.28 25.47 -12.96
N TYR A 640 -2.41 24.26 -12.41
CA TYR A 640 -3.54 23.85 -11.57
C TYR A 640 -3.14 23.60 -10.12
N PHE A 641 -3.95 24.15 -9.21
CA PHE A 641 -3.92 23.80 -7.80
C PHE A 641 -4.58 22.43 -7.60
N TYR A 642 -3.95 21.60 -6.77
CA TYR A 642 -4.44 20.27 -6.43
C TYR A 642 -5.20 20.33 -5.10
N PRO A 643 -6.55 20.22 -5.09
CA PRO A 643 -7.32 20.25 -3.85
C PRO A 643 -6.98 19.11 -2.88
N GLU A 644 -6.35 18.03 -3.35
CA GLU A 644 -5.84 16.93 -2.53
C GLU A 644 -4.80 17.41 -1.50
N LEU A 645 -4.05 18.47 -1.79
CA LEU A 645 -3.10 19.08 -0.85
C LEU A 645 -3.79 19.64 0.40
N LEU A 646 -5.07 20.02 0.29
CA LEU A 646 -5.84 20.55 1.42
C LEU A 646 -5.98 19.50 2.54
N MET A 647 -5.96 18.20 2.24
CA MET A 647 -5.96 17.17 3.28
C MET A 647 -4.78 17.34 4.24
N ARG A 648 -3.57 17.57 3.69
CA ARG A 648 -2.36 17.82 4.47
C ARG A 648 -2.39 19.20 5.13
N THR A 649 -2.87 20.23 4.43
CA THR A 649 -3.01 21.58 5.00
C THR A 649 -3.93 21.61 6.21
N MET A 650 -5.04 20.88 6.15
CA MET A 650 -6.05 20.86 7.21
C MET A 650 -5.59 20.17 8.50
N LEU A 651 -4.47 19.43 8.47
CA LEU A 651 -3.82 18.89 9.67
C LEU A 651 -3.47 19.99 10.69
N ALA A 652 -3.20 21.21 10.22
CA ALA A 652 -2.88 22.35 11.07
C ALA A 652 -4.00 22.67 12.08
N SER A 653 -5.25 22.35 11.74
CA SER A 653 -6.41 22.52 12.64
C SER A 653 -6.26 21.71 13.92
N PHE A 654 -5.55 20.58 13.86
CA PHE A 654 -5.25 19.66 14.95
C PHE A 654 -3.90 19.92 15.62
N GLY A 655 -3.20 21.01 15.26
CA GLY A 655 -1.84 21.29 15.76
C GLY A 655 -0.74 20.45 15.10
N VAL A 656 -1.05 19.78 13.98
CA VAL A 656 -0.12 18.96 13.21
C VAL A 656 0.28 19.70 11.94
N ARG A 657 1.57 19.80 11.64
CA ARG A 657 2.07 20.37 10.40
C ARG A 657 3.13 19.45 9.80
N THR A 658 2.93 19.09 8.54
CA THR A 658 3.87 18.32 7.71
C THR A 658 4.07 19.08 6.39
N ALA A 659 4.56 20.32 6.48
CA ALA A 659 4.67 21.21 5.34
C ALA A 659 5.95 20.97 4.54
N VAL A 660 5.96 21.41 3.29
CA VAL A 660 7.08 21.26 2.37
C VAL A 660 7.56 22.65 1.95
N VAL A 661 8.88 22.83 1.87
CA VAL A 661 9.51 24.01 1.27
C VAL A 661 10.16 23.61 -0.05
N LYS A 662 9.72 24.23 -1.14
CA LYS A 662 10.18 23.95 -2.50
C LYS A 662 10.22 25.25 -3.32
N ARG A 663 10.87 25.27 -4.48
CA ARG A 663 10.98 26.45 -5.34
C ARG A 663 9.68 26.73 -6.09
N GLU A 664 9.09 25.68 -6.65
CA GLU A 664 7.86 25.75 -7.44
C GLU A 664 6.90 24.59 -7.14
N ASN A 665 5.65 24.71 -7.59
CA ASN A 665 4.63 23.73 -7.24
C ASN A 665 4.89 22.36 -7.87
N ALA A 666 5.37 22.31 -9.11
CA ALA A 666 5.64 21.06 -9.84
C ALA A 666 6.79 20.21 -9.28
N GLN A 667 7.61 20.74 -8.37
CA GLN A 667 8.59 19.91 -7.66
C GLN A 667 7.88 18.82 -6.85
N LYS A 668 8.37 17.60 -7.00
CA LYS A 668 7.76 16.41 -6.40
C LYS A 668 7.76 16.51 -4.88
N ASN A 669 6.59 16.32 -4.29
CA ASN A 669 6.46 16.26 -2.84
C ASN A 669 6.97 14.91 -2.32
N PRO A 670 7.51 14.87 -1.09
CA PRO A 670 7.84 13.62 -0.42
C PRO A 670 6.56 12.87 -0.01
N VAL A 671 6.64 11.54 -0.03
CA VAL A 671 5.65 10.66 0.60
C VAL A 671 6.07 10.43 2.04
N LEU A 672 5.12 10.46 2.97
CA LEU A 672 5.37 10.44 4.40
C LEU A 672 4.43 9.46 5.10
N VAL A 673 4.96 8.70 6.06
CA VAL A 673 4.20 7.91 7.03
C VAL A 673 4.69 8.22 8.44
N VAL A 674 3.78 8.19 9.42
CA VAL A 674 4.11 8.39 10.84
C VAL A 674 3.44 7.31 11.68
N SER A 675 4.19 6.24 11.94
CA SER A 675 3.73 5.09 12.73
C SER A 675 4.12 5.20 14.20
N ARG A 676 3.56 4.32 15.04
CA ARG A 676 3.82 4.25 16.48
C ARG A 676 4.37 2.88 16.84
N HIS A 677 5.47 2.85 17.60
CA HIS A 677 6.02 1.62 18.15
C HIS A 677 6.59 1.90 19.53
N ARG A 678 6.13 1.16 20.54
CA ARG A 678 6.58 1.24 21.94
C ARG A 678 6.68 2.67 22.43
N ASN A 679 5.56 3.37 22.27
CA ASN A 679 5.34 4.78 22.62
C ASN A 679 6.21 5.80 21.84
N ALA A 680 7.07 5.38 20.92
CA ALA A 680 7.80 6.28 20.01
C ALA A 680 7.04 6.54 18.71
N PHE A 681 7.32 7.67 18.07
CA PHE A 681 6.93 7.92 16.69
C PHE A 681 8.03 7.38 15.77
N TYR A 682 7.65 6.77 14.66
CA TYR A 682 8.56 6.42 13.58
C TYR A 682 8.12 7.18 12.33
N PHE A 683 8.96 8.11 11.91
CA PHE A 683 8.78 8.84 10.66
C PHE A 683 9.49 8.06 9.57
N GLY A 684 8.80 7.81 8.46
CA GLY A 684 9.37 7.19 7.27
C GLY A 684 8.94 7.95 6.02
N GLY A 685 9.79 8.00 5.01
CA GLY A 685 9.46 8.72 3.79
C GLY A 685 10.28 8.35 2.55
N TYR A 686 9.71 8.74 1.41
CA TYR A 686 10.34 8.74 0.10
C TYR A 686 10.44 10.18 -0.40
N SER A 687 11.66 10.66 -0.64
CA SER A 687 11.97 12.02 -1.10
C SER A 687 12.51 11.95 -2.53
N PRO A 688 11.64 11.97 -3.57
CA PRO A 688 12.09 11.92 -4.97
C PRO A 688 12.94 13.12 -5.39
N ASP A 689 12.79 14.26 -4.69
CA ASP A 689 13.63 15.44 -4.84
C ASP A 689 14.22 15.79 -3.46
N VAL A 690 15.51 15.52 -3.27
CA VAL A 690 16.23 15.76 -2.00
C VAL A 690 16.53 17.25 -1.74
N THR A 691 16.30 18.13 -2.72
CA THR A 691 16.45 19.59 -2.54
C THR A 691 15.28 20.20 -1.77
N VAL A 692 14.20 19.44 -1.60
CA VAL A 692 13.00 19.85 -0.88
C VAL A 692 13.20 19.70 0.63
N SER A 693 12.76 20.71 1.40
CA SER A 693 12.77 20.66 2.86
C SER A 693 11.40 20.25 3.42
N GLN A 694 11.41 19.47 4.49
CA GLN A 694 10.22 19.00 5.21
C GLN A 694 10.17 19.67 6.59
N LEU A 695 9.04 20.32 6.87
CA LEU A 695 8.77 21.02 8.12
C LEU A 695 7.78 20.21 8.96
N PHE A 696 8.14 19.93 10.21
CA PHE A 696 7.31 19.15 11.12
C PHE A 696 6.96 19.89 12.41
N ARG A 697 5.69 19.77 12.81
CA ARG A 697 5.18 20.14 14.14
C ARG A 697 4.08 19.17 14.54
N LEU A 698 4.12 18.71 15.78
CA LEU A 698 3.02 18.00 16.43
C LEU A 698 2.49 18.85 17.60
N PRO A 699 1.31 18.51 18.17
CA PRO A 699 0.76 19.22 19.33
C PRO A 699 1.74 19.31 20.51
N GLU A 700 2.54 18.26 20.71
CA GLU A 700 3.54 18.18 21.77
C GLU A 700 4.85 18.94 21.49
N GLY A 701 5.10 19.40 20.26
CA GLY A 701 6.34 20.10 19.91
C GLY A 701 6.86 19.84 18.50
N ALA A 702 8.02 20.41 18.17
CA ALA A 702 8.80 20.02 17.00
C ALA A 702 9.44 18.64 17.25
N PRO A 703 9.20 17.63 16.39
CA PRO A 703 9.83 16.33 16.51
C PRO A 703 11.33 16.39 16.19
N ILE A 704 12.16 15.84 17.07
CA ILE A 704 13.61 15.74 16.86
C ILE A 704 13.97 14.29 16.56
N LEU A 705 14.19 14.02 15.28
CA LEU A 705 14.48 12.70 14.74
C LEU A 705 15.87 12.22 15.19
N ASN A 706 15.95 11.00 15.74
CA ASN A 706 17.19 10.43 16.26
C ASN A 706 18.24 10.26 15.15
N GLY A 707 19.50 10.60 15.44
CA GLY A 707 20.62 10.54 14.51
C GLY A 707 20.70 11.70 13.52
N LEU A 708 19.91 12.77 13.69
CA LEU A 708 19.89 13.92 12.81
C LEU A 708 20.06 15.25 13.57
N THR A 709 20.50 16.25 12.82
CA THR A 709 20.48 17.67 13.22
C THR A 709 19.42 18.39 12.39
N THR A 710 18.65 19.26 13.03
CA THR A 710 17.60 20.06 12.41
C THR A 710 17.71 21.51 12.83
N ARG A 711 17.22 22.42 12.00
CA ARG A 711 16.99 23.79 12.42
C ARG A 711 15.54 23.94 12.90
N ILE A 712 15.37 24.47 14.10
CA ILE A 712 14.08 24.93 14.60
C ILE A 712 13.79 26.29 13.98
N ILE A 713 12.67 26.38 13.28
CA ILE A 713 12.20 27.59 12.60
C ILE A 713 10.75 27.82 13.01
N ASN A 714 10.49 28.90 13.74
CA ASN A 714 9.15 29.23 14.24
C ASN A 714 8.47 28.04 14.96
N GLY A 715 9.24 27.36 15.82
CA GLY A 715 8.78 26.21 16.59
C GLY A 715 8.59 24.90 15.81
N GLN A 716 9.05 24.82 14.56
CA GLN A 716 8.98 23.61 13.71
C GLN A 716 10.39 23.07 13.44
N SER A 717 10.55 21.75 13.33
CA SER A 717 11.81 21.15 12.85
C SER A 717 11.85 21.16 11.33
N SER A 718 13.00 21.51 10.74
CA SER A 718 13.24 21.52 9.29
C SER A 718 14.29 20.47 8.89
N TYR A 719 13.96 19.61 7.92
CA TYR A 719 14.84 18.53 7.45
C TYR A 719 14.96 18.51 5.94
N HIS A 720 16.17 18.31 5.44
CA HIS A 720 16.42 17.72 4.12
C HIS A 720 16.72 16.24 4.32
N MET A 721 16.02 15.39 3.59
CA MET A 721 16.08 13.94 3.77
C MET A 721 16.68 13.25 2.57
N SER A 722 17.32 12.10 2.80
CA SER A 722 17.70 11.17 1.73
C SER A 722 16.48 10.66 0.97
N THR A 723 16.72 10.04 -0.19
CA THR A 723 15.69 9.45 -1.05
C THR A 723 14.79 8.49 -0.27
N ALA A 724 15.37 7.54 0.46
CA ALA A 724 14.65 6.75 1.45
C ALA A 724 15.14 7.07 2.86
N TRP A 725 14.23 7.19 3.82
CA TRP A 725 14.61 7.41 5.22
C TRP A 725 13.55 6.86 6.18
N ARG A 726 14.02 6.45 7.36
CA ARG A 726 13.18 6.05 8.48
C ARG A 726 13.89 6.36 9.80
N ARG A 727 13.22 7.06 10.72
CA ARG A 727 13.81 7.57 11.97
C ARG A 727 12.86 7.45 13.15
N GLU A 728 13.38 6.94 14.26
CA GLU A 728 12.71 6.98 15.56
C GLU A 728 12.69 8.43 16.09
N CYS A 729 11.57 8.81 16.70
CA CYS A 729 11.39 10.09 17.36
C CYS A 729 10.73 9.85 18.73
N ARG A 730 11.52 10.03 19.79
CA ARG A 730 11.04 10.03 21.18
C ARG A 730 11.01 11.42 21.80
N VAL A 731 11.69 12.39 21.20
CA VAL A 731 11.84 13.73 21.76
C VAL A 731 11.06 14.72 20.90
N LEU A 732 10.18 15.47 21.55
CA LEU A 732 9.54 16.65 21.01
C LEU A 732 9.95 17.87 21.83
N ILE A 733 10.26 18.97 21.16
CA ILE A 733 10.70 20.19 21.84
C ILE A 733 9.80 21.36 21.51
N ASP A 734 9.60 22.24 22.49
CA ASP A 734 8.93 23.51 22.29
C ASP A 734 9.84 24.64 22.76
N GLN A 735 10.24 25.51 21.83
CA GLN A 735 11.06 26.68 22.10
C GLN A 735 10.68 27.81 21.14
N LYS A 736 10.80 29.06 21.62
CA LYS A 736 10.48 30.26 20.84
C LYS A 736 11.61 30.71 19.93
N THR A 737 12.85 30.50 20.37
CA THR A 737 14.04 30.96 19.67
C THR A 737 14.46 29.93 18.63
N ASP A 738 14.71 30.35 17.40
CA ASP A 738 15.27 29.49 16.37
C ASP A 738 16.69 29.02 16.76
N SER A 739 16.99 27.74 16.58
CA SER A 739 18.32 27.19 16.81
C SER A 739 18.54 25.89 16.05
N ASP A 740 19.80 25.49 15.88
CA ASP A 740 20.13 24.18 15.36
C ASP A 740 20.15 23.18 16.54
N VAL A 741 19.34 22.13 16.43
CA VAL A 741 19.17 21.10 17.46
C VAL A 741 19.54 19.74 16.89
N SER A 742 20.33 18.97 17.63
CA SER A 742 20.68 17.59 17.28
C SER A 742 20.18 16.61 18.32
N CYS A 743 19.83 15.39 17.89
CA CYS A 743 19.51 14.26 18.76
C CYS A 743 20.31 13.06 18.30
N ASN A 744 21.14 12.48 19.16
CA ASN A 744 21.98 11.34 18.82
C ASN A 744 21.96 10.28 19.90
N GLU A 745 21.88 9.01 19.48
CA GLU A 745 22.14 7.86 20.35
C GLU A 745 23.56 7.98 20.93
N GLN A 746 23.72 7.64 22.20
CA GLN A 746 25.02 7.56 22.87
C GLN A 746 25.25 6.13 23.37
N CYS A 747 26.52 5.74 23.52
CA CYS A 747 26.85 4.49 24.18
C CYS A 747 26.22 4.45 25.58
N SER A 748 25.58 3.33 25.95
CA SER A 748 25.02 3.15 27.29
C SER A 748 26.10 3.38 28.36
N GLY A 749 27.27 2.74 28.23
CA GLY A 749 28.45 2.97 29.08
C GLY A 749 28.26 2.75 30.60
N MET A 750 27.09 2.26 31.04
CA MET A 750 26.72 2.16 32.45
C MET A 750 25.83 0.93 32.67
N VAL A 751 26.19 0.10 33.66
CA VAL A 751 25.39 -1.07 34.04
C VAL A 751 23.99 -0.62 34.46
N GLY A 752 22.96 -1.29 33.93
CA GLY A 752 21.56 -0.96 34.21
C GLY A 752 20.94 0.07 33.27
N VAL A 753 21.74 0.76 32.45
CA VAL A 753 21.25 1.63 31.37
C VAL A 753 21.22 0.83 30.07
N THR A 754 20.09 0.79 29.40
CA THR A 754 19.92 0.11 28.12
C THR A 754 20.20 1.05 26.94
N ARG A 755 19.71 2.28 27.00
CA ARG A 755 19.82 3.27 25.93
C ARG A 755 20.06 4.67 26.47
N ARG A 756 20.67 5.50 25.61
CA ARG A 756 20.93 6.92 25.88
C ARG A 756 20.72 7.74 24.63
N VAL A 757 20.05 8.88 24.76
CA VAL A 757 19.99 9.90 23.72
C VAL A 757 20.48 11.23 24.28
N ARG A 758 21.25 11.96 23.48
CA ARG A 758 21.75 13.28 23.84
C ARG A 758 21.22 14.32 22.87
N LEU A 759 20.62 15.36 23.42
CA LEU A 759 20.19 16.54 22.69
C LEU A 759 21.23 17.65 22.84
N ARG A 760 21.48 18.40 21.76
CA ARG A 760 22.32 19.61 21.80
C ARG A 760 21.69 20.79 21.06
N GLY A 761 21.98 22.01 21.48
CA GLY A 761 21.59 23.27 20.81
C GLY A 761 20.21 23.83 21.16
N MET A 762 19.53 23.28 22.18
CA MET A 762 18.23 23.80 22.64
C MET A 762 18.34 25.19 23.25
N LYS A 763 17.28 26.00 23.14
CA LYS A 763 17.21 27.36 23.70
C LYS A 763 15.98 27.54 24.57
N ASN A 764 16.15 27.42 25.89
CA ASN A 764 15.07 27.48 26.88
C ASN A 764 13.83 26.67 26.49
N ALA A 765 14.08 25.40 26.13
CA ALA A 765 13.08 24.51 25.57
C ALA A 765 12.34 23.75 26.67
N THR A 766 11.05 23.52 26.43
CA THR A 766 10.29 22.42 27.05
C THR A 766 10.57 21.16 26.24
N ILE A 767 11.03 20.11 26.91
CA ILE A 767 11.33 18.81 26.31
C ILE A 767 10.26 17.82 26.75
N ARG A 768 9.64 17.14 25.78
CA ARG A 768 8.71 16.03 25.98
C ARG A 768 9.33 14.75 25.45
N PHE A 769 9.57 13.80 26.33
CA PHE A 769 10.17 12.51 26.01
C PHE A 769 9.17 11.38 26.14
N PHE A 770 8.94 10.64 25.06
CA PHE A 770 8.10 9.47 25.02
C PHE A 770 8.93 8.23 25.37
N ALA A 771 8.95 7.92 26.67
CA ALA A 771 9.68 6.81 27.24
C ALA A 771 9.17 5.46 26.70
N GLU A 772 10.06 4.49 26.61
CA GLU A 772 9.70 3.12 26.30
C GLU A 772 8.78 2.57 27.41
N PRO A 773 7.68 1.87 27.08
CA PRO A 773 6.75 1.38 28.10
C PRO A 773 7.45 0.52 29.16
N GLY A 774 7.22 0.83 30.43
CA GLY A 774 7.85 0.15 31.58
C GLY A 774 9.25 0.66 31.95
N THR A 775 9.72 1.73 31.33
CA THR A 775 10.99 2.38 31.69
C THR A 775 10.82 3.75 32.33
N GLU A 776 9.59 4.26 32.44
CA GLU A 776 9.27 5.63 32.85
C GLU A 776 9.95 6.04 34.17
N ASP A 777 9.88 5.17 35.19
CA ASP A 777 10.43 5.43 36.52
C ASP A 777 11.97 5.30 36.58
N ARG A 778 12.58 4.74 35.53
CA ARG A 778 14.04 4.57 35.39
C ARG A 778 14.68 5.61 34.48
N VAL A 779 13.88 6.45 33.82
CA VAL A 779 14.41 7.50 32.95
C VAL A 779 15.08 8.58 33.78
N SER A 780 16.37 8.83 33.51
CA SER A 780 17.12 9.94 34.10
C SER A 780 17.37 11.05 33.07
N PHE A 781 17.12 12.29 33.46
CA PHE A 781 17.43 13.49 32.68
C PHE A 781 18.62 14.21 33.33
N LEU A 782 19.69 14.42 32.58
CA LEU A 782 20.93 15.05 33.03
C LEU A 782 21.25 16.26 32.15
N LYS A 783 21.05 17.48 32.68
CA LYS A 783 21.48 18.72 32.03
C LYS A 783 22.99 18.88 32.17
N ASN A 784 23.63 19.49 31.17
CA ASN A 784 25.08 19.75 31.15
C ASN A 784 25.93 18.48 31.45
N PRO A 785 25.67 17.36 30.75
CA PRO A 785 26.24 16.06 31.09
C PRO A 785 27.78 16.03 30.94
N ARG A 786 28.48 15.51 31.95
CA ARG A 786 29.93 15.27 31.92
C ARG A 786 30.23 13.78 32.01
N ASP A 787 31.05 13.27 31.10
CA ASP A 787 31.51 11.89 31.08
C ASP A 787 32.15 11.49 32.43
N PRO A 788 31.86 10.31 33.01
CA PRO A 788 31.08 9.18 32.48
C PRO A 788 29.56 9.27 32.74
N PHE A 789 29.01 10.48 32.70
CA PHE A 789 27.59 10.79 32.85
C PHE A 789 27.02 10.56 34.26
N LEU A 790 27.89 10.75 35.25
CA LEU A 790 27.56 10.79 36.68
C LEU A 790 27.57 12.22 37.25
N LYS A 791 28.00 13.20 36.45
CA LYS A 791 28.15 14.61 36.84
C LYS A 791 27.38 15.50 35.86
N GLY A 792 26.71 16.51 36.40
CA GLY A 792 25.78 17.41 35.71
C GLY A 792 24.57 17.67 36.62
N ASP A 793 23.53 18.28 36.08
CA ASP A 793 22.34 18.65 36.85
C ASP A 793 21.20 17.67 36.56
N PHE A 794 20.96 16.73 37.48
CA PHE A 794 19.85 15.80 37.36
C PHE A 794 18.51 16.52 37.59
N VAL A 795 17.56 16.30 36.69
CA VAL A 795 16.25 16.93 36.74
C VAL A 795 15.17 15.86 36.80
N LYS A 796 14.19 16.04 37.69
CA LYS A 796 13.02 15.17 37.76
C LYS A 796 11.98 15.61 36.71
N PRO A 797 11.55 14.72 35.81
CA PRO A 797 10.49 15.02 34.87
C PRO A 797 9.12 15.05 35.55
N ARG A 798 8.18 15.79 34.96
CA ARG A 798 6.75 15.64 35.21
C ARG A 798 6.19 14.60 34.26
N ARG A 799 5.36 13.68 34.78
CA ARG A 799 4.64 12.72 33.94
C ARG A 799 3.37 13.37 33.40
N GLU A 800 3.21 13.36 32.09
CA GLU A 800 2.05 13.90 31.39
C GLU A 800 1.37 12.78 30.59
N GLN A 801 0.05 12.67 30.69
CA GLN A 801 -0.74 11.78 29.85
C GLN A 801 -1.23 12.59 28.65
N THR A 802 -0.78 12.24 27.44
CA THR A 802 -1.28 12.85 26.20
C THR A 802 -2.16 11.86 25.44
N GLY A 803 -2.82 12.34 24.37
CA GLY A 803 -3.53 11.47 23.45
C GLY A 803 -2.62 10.45 22.77
N ASN A 804 -1.34 10.79 22.58
CA ASN A 804 -0.34 9.94 21.94
C ASN A 804 0.33 8.95 22.89
N GLY A 805 0.12 9.07 24.20
CA GLY A 805 0.71 8.19 25.21
C GLY A 805 1.23 8.96 26.41
N VAL A 806 1.93 8.25 27.31
CA VAL A 806 2.60 8.87 28.45
C VAL A 806 3.89 9.53 27.95
N CYS A 807 4.14 10.78 28.34
CA CYS A 807 5.42 11.43 28.13
C CYS A 807 5.98 12.02 29.44
N LEU A 808 7.29 12.21 29.45
CA LEU A 808 8.05 12.80 30.53
C LEU A 808 8.50 14.20 30.09
N THR A 809 8.07 15.21 30.84
CA THR A 809 8.23 16.62 30.49
C THR A 809 9.21 17.29 31.44
N ILE A 810 10.19 18.00 30.89
CA ILE A 810 11.04 18.94 31.64
C ILE A 810 11.05 20.30 30.96
N ASP A 811 11.12 21.35 31.76
CA ASP A 811 11.13 22.73 31.31
C ASP A 811 12.53 23.36 31.48
N ASP A 812 12.69 24.54 30.87
CA ASP A 812 13.88 25.39 30.96
C ASP A 812 15.19 24.65 30.65
N VAL A 813 15.19 23.89 29.55
CA VAL A 813 16.38 23.17 29.07
C VAL A 813 17.14 24.03 28.06
N SER A 814 18.41 24.26 28.33
CA SER A 814 19.30 24.97 27.41
C SER A 814 20.55 24.15 27.11
N ASP A 815 20.99 24.26 25.87
CA ASP A 815 22.23 23.72 25.31
C ASP A 815 22.40 22.20 25.28
N ASP A 816 22.48 21.47 26.39
CA ASP A 816 22.83 20.04 26.40
C ASP A 816 22.02 19.23 27.42
N LEU A 817 21.39 18.16 26.94
CA LEU A 817 20.59 17.24 27.74
C LEU A 817 20.89 15.79 27.36
N LEU A 818 21.23 14.97 28.35
CA LEU A 818 21.29 13.52 28.22
C LEU A 818 20.07 12.87 28.87
N ILE A 819 19.42 11.95 28.16
CA ILE A 819 18.31 11.13 28.64
C ILE A 819 18.77 9.66 28.62
N SER A 820 18.69 8.95 29.74
CA SER A 820 19.12 7.54 29.89
C SER A 820 18.01 6.67 30.48
N TRP A 821 17.87 5.42 30.03
CA TRP A 821 16.91 4.44 30.60
C TRP A 821 17.32 2.97 30.41
#